data_AF-A0A139SQR3-F1
#
_entry.id   AF-A0A139SQR3-F1
#
_cell.length_a   1.000
_cell.length_b   1.000
_cell.length_c   1.000
_cell.angle_alpha   90.00
_cell.angle_beta   90.00
_cell.angle_gamma   90.00
#
_symmetry.space_group_name_H-M   'P 1'
#
loop_
_entity.id
_entity.type
_entity.pdbx_description
1 polymer ?
#
loop_
_entity_poly.entity_id
_entity_poly.type
_entity_poly.pdbx_seq_one_letter_code
_entity_poly.pdbx_strand_id
1 'polypeptide(L)'
;MCKISYDCVAESRRSRSRGRRLTWLLILAFSGLCLAAAKLAHAQLSPPERAYEWLDPTGTGDPTDAAAWLSPGGADLLPTDGAHLNFGTKPALADGYYKWVWDDDIGDWVEGPWVPGDYYVGEIAGLGESRLPARYASIWFGFGAPDEPLNMYTAYTLTGSEITVGYGTDEIDRLIAARGFGTHVFDLDVLIHEVPGLDFRIHNDMPSIFGDEELIFAQTLTSRSGTLIVSGLGRTTINALHGSGELIKEGAGLLYIDATNYLGELTLRGGTLIGEIADDSTLTLAGGVYGFEDGFRTFERDLGDGAAKVRWLVGKSGGFTALDGTELHVTLDGGRTLTWGEADFVSLGSELLFGSAEASGALHWHNALDLGDPSNRSARTIRLNRSSLGDFSLHLSEELIAAAGQTLRFIGSGTVVVSAGNDAFLGDLEIAGVDLVLGDGGRFGDAAHLTVSEGGTLAISIGASEASPLSGNAAITLSSGTLRWDDPHAANATRTLGDIILGGGANRIERSSAANHLRANSLTRIDPRSTLLVELIGPNRSGSLMEFTDTTALESSAIGGIHPWFVVTTGSSAGSSRSDWGIFDSDGHLKRYVTYYAGSEGTWTAGNNVNVTATTTLSDNRTINSLRLGSGVLLLEGHTLTIGSGGILVSNNRPATIYDGGNGSSFGAVTTAGGRPLYIHTHSALTLTAKITGGIDLVKTGAHSLHLNSANSGHSGHTNELGSIYIHQGELHLDGRSRLSSTGTITVGDGGSYAALVLDDHGAGTPILSGQRDLRLRGGHDYAKAPALILIGAHHDLRLNHLSISGNSVLEFRLPVTGGLSKIYSEVFTIDPTGRLFVRGWVQELAKSGTDYTGDRFTHILVSKTSPGLDDYLHQIWFEDYGPAKKTEWAEDNRYWEIVPGDFVRPLPEPSTYGAILAAAGIGLVAWRKRRARAAADTRLANGR
;
A
#
# COMPACT_ATOMS: atom_id res chain seq x y z
N MET A 1 -17.71 46.76 26.84
CA MET A 1 -16.65 47.71 26.45
C MET A 1 -16.17 47.34 25.07
N CYS A 2 -16.40 48.17 24.05
CA CYS A 2 -15.89 47.95 22.69
C CYS A 2 -15.23 49.25 22.23
N LYS A 3 -13.96 49.20 21.85
CA LYS A 3 -13.14 50.35 21.42
C LYS A 3 -13.08 50.29 19.89
N ILE A 4 -13.82 51.16 19.22
CA ILE A 4 -13.76 51.33 17.76
C ILE A 4 -12.66 52.36 17.48
N SER A 5 -11.61 51.99 16.75
CA SER A 5 -10.65 52.97 16.23
C SER A 5 -11.25 53.68 15.02
N TYR A 6 -11.21 55.01 15.09
CA TYR A 6 -11.47 55.93 14.00
C TYR A 6 -10.19 56.04 13.17
N ASP A 7 -10.19 55.60 11.92
CA ASP A 7 -9.30 56.13 10.87
C ASP A 7 -9.80 55.72 9.49
N CYS A 8 -10.66 56.56 8.89
CA CYS A 8 -10.81 56.78 7.43
C CYS A 8 -12.07 57.61 7.14
N VAL A 9 -12.11 58.90 7.52
CA VAL A 9 -13.01 59.87 6.86
C VAL A 9 -12.35 61.25 6.85
N ALA A 10 -11.49 61.48 5.87
CA ALA A 10 -10.95 62.81 5.59
C ALA A 10 -10.94 63.13 4.10
N GLU A 11 -11.99 62.81 3.34
CA GLU A 11 -12.22 63.48 2.06
C GLU A 11 -13.68 63.31 1.60
N SER A 12 -14.44 64.41 1.57
CA SER A 12 -15.65 64.65 0.73
C SER A 12 -16.61 65.63 1.44
N ARG A 13 -16.14 66.87 1.62
CA ARG A 13 -17.04 68.02 1.81
C ARG A 13 -17.46 68.53 0.44
N ARG A 14 -18.61 68.07 -0.06
CA ARG A 14 -19.60 68.81 -0.90
C ARG A 14 -20.48 67.82 -1.67
N SER A 15 -21.62 67.42 -1.10
CA SER A 15 -22.81 67.07 -1.89
C SER A 15 -24.07 67.05 -1.01
N ARG A 16 -25.15 67.57 -1.57
CA ARG A 16 -26.37 68.04 -0.90
C ARG A 16 -27.25 66.89 -0.38
N SER A 17 -27.56 66.94 0.92
CA SER A 17 -28.85 66.70 1.61
C SER A 17 -29.86 65.60 1.20
N ARG A 18 -29.52 64.57 0.42
CA ARG A 18 -30.40 63.37 0.26
C ARG A 18 -29.77 62.04 0.68
N GLY A 19 -28.44 61.89 0.61
CA GLY A 19 -27.75 60.66 1.03
C GLY A 19 -27.72 60.41 2.55
N ARG A 20 -27.65 61.46 3.37
CA ARG A 20 -27.59 61.32 4.84
C ARG A 20 -28.85 60.68 5.44
N ARG A 21 -30.03 60.87 4.84
CA ARG A 21 -31.25 60.21 5.34
C ARG A 21 -31.25 58.71 5.04
N LEU A 22 -30.66 58.28 3.92
CA LEU A 22 -30.55 56.86 3.57
C LEU A 22 -29.50 56.16 4.42
N THR A 23 -28.36 56.80 4.69
CA THR A 23 -27.32 56.27 5.59
C THR A 23 -27.82 56.20 7.04
N TRP A 24 -28.56 57.20 7.52
CA TRP A 24 -29.19 57.15 8.85
C TRP A 24 -30.33 56.12 8.92
N LEU A 25 -31.12 55.94 7.85
CA LEU A 25 -32.13 54.88 7.78
C LEU A 25 -31.51 53.48 7.73
N LEU A 26 -30.38 53.31 7.04
CA LEU A 26 -29.64 52.05 7.02
C LEU A 26 -28.98 51.77 8.37
N ILE A 27 -28.37 52.77 9.02
CA ILE A 27 -27.82 52.62 10.38
C ILE A 27 -28.93 52.33 11.39
N LEU A 28 -30.10 52.99 11.32
CA LEU A 28 -31.25 52.70 12.18
C LEU A 28 -31.89 51.34 11.87
N ALA A 29 -31.93 50.91 10.61
CA ALA A 29 -32.40 49.59 10.21
C ALA A 29 -31.43 48.49 10.68
N PHE A 30 -30.12 48.72 10.61
CA PHE A 30 -29.10 47.80 11.10
C PHE A 30 -29.07 47.75 12.62
N SER A 31 -29.19 48.89 13.30
CA SER A 31 -29.33 48.98 14.76
C SER A 31 -30.61 48.29 15.23
N GLY A 32 -31.71 48.45 14.49
CA GLY A 32 -32.98 47.77 14.74
C GLY A 32 -32.92 46.27 14.47
N LEU A 33 -32.15 45.82 13.47
CA LEU A 33 -31.89 44.41 13.21
C LEU A 33 -31.02 43.79 14.29
N CYS A 34 -29.99 44.50 14.78
CA CYS A 34 -29.17 44.06 15.90
C CYS A 34 -29.95 44.04 17.23
N LEU A 35 -30.87 44.99 17.46
CA LEU A 35 -31.76 44.95 18.62
C LEU A 35 -32.83 43.85 18.52
N ALA A 36 -33.30 43.53 17.31
CA ALA A 36 -34.24 42.45 17.06
C ALA A 36 -33.55 41.07 17.14
N ALA A 37 -32.31 40.95 16.69
CA ALA A 37 -31.48 39.75 16.86
C ALA A 37 -31.08 39.54 18.32
N ALA A 38 -30.76 40.61 19.06
CA ALA A 38 -30.54 40.54 20.50
C ALA A 38 -31.83 40.19 21.28
N LYS A 39 -33.00 40.64 20.82
CA LYS A 39 -34.30 40.22 21.39
C LYS A 39 -34.74 38.82 20.98
N LEU A 40 -34.39 38.32 19.79
CA LEU A 40 -34.62 36.92 19.43
C LEU A 40 -33.69 35.98 20.20
N ALA A 41 -32.44 36.38 20.45
CA ALA A 41 -31.52 35.65 21.33
C ALA A 41 -31.95 35.69 22.81
N HIS A 42 -32.74 36.68 23.23
CA HIS A 42 -33.36 36.73 24.56
C HIS A 42 -34.77 36.12 24.64
N ALA A 43 -35.40 35.77 23.51
CA ALA A 43 -36.74 35.17 23.48
C ALA A 43 -36.72 33.63 23.32
N GLN A 44 -35.53 33.03 23.20
CA GLN A 44 -35.38 31.57 23.12
C GLN A 44 -34.95 30.91 24.44
N LEU A 45 -35.06 31.66 25.55
CA LEU A 45 -34.99 31.12 26.91
C LEU A 45 -36.20 31.64 27.68
N SER A 46 -37.37 31.08 27.38
CA SER A 46 -38.47 31.10 28.36
C SER A 46 -38.15 29.99 29.37
N PRO A 47 -38.11 30.27 30.69
CA PRO A 47 -37.98 29.20 31.68
C PRO A 47 -39.22 28.31 31.59
N PRO A 48 -39.12 27.02 31.97
CA PRO A 48 -40.30 26.16 32.09
C PRO A 48 -41.35 26.80 33.02
N GLU A 49 -42.64 26.57 32.73
CA GLU A 49 -43.80 27.10 33.49
C GLU A 49 -43.84 26.69 34.98
N ARG A 50 -42.89 25.88 35.45
CA ARG A 50 -42.57 25.67 36.86
C ARG A 50 -41.06 25.60 37.05
N ALA A 51 -40.50 26.63 37.67
CA ALA A 51 -39.20 26.55 38.32
C ALA A 51 -39.45 26.21 39.79
N TYR A 52 -38.91 25.08 40.26
CA TYR A 52 -38.82 24.82 41.70
C TYR A 52 -37.57 25.51 42.20
N GLU A 53 -37.77 26.60 42.93
CA GLU A 53 -36.69 27.30 43.62
C GLU A 53 -36.39 26.58 44.93
N TRP A 54 -35.13 26.22 45.16
CA TRP A 54 -34.67 25.69 46.43
C TRP A 54 -34.60 26.85 47.43
N LEU A 55 -35.53 26.91 48.36
CA LEU A 55 -35.41 27.74 49.56
C LEU A 55 -34.90 26.85 50.67
N ASP A 56 -33.63 27.01 51.04
CA ASP A 56 -33.04 26.47 52.28
C ASP A 56 -33.84 27.03 53.47
N PRO A 57 -34.67 26.25 54.17
CA PRO A 57 -35.40 26.75 55.34
C PRO A 57 -34.50 26.88 56.57
N THR A 58 -33.24 26.40 56.50
CA THR A 58 -32.32 26.26 57.64
C THR A 58 -31.04 27.10 57.52
N GLY A 59 -30.70 27.58 56.32
CA GLY A 59 -29.64 28.57 56.07
C GLY A 59 -28.20 28.05 56.20
N THR A 60 -27.94 26.76 56.01
CA THR A 60 -26.60 26.16 56.23
C THR A 60 -25.84 25.83 54.95
N GLY A 61 -26.47 25.82 53.76
CA GLY A 61 -25.75 25.80 52.48
C GLY A 61 -24.76 24.64 52.26
N ASP A 62 -24.99 23.46 52.84
CA ASP A 62 -24.17 22.26 52.64
C ASP A 62 -24.93 21.21 51.80
N PRO A 63 -24.46 20.86 50.58
CA PRO A 63 -25.15 19.92 49.69
C PRO A 63 -24.94 18.43 50.05
N THR A 64 -24.28 18.10 51.16
CA THR A 64 -23.90 16.71 51.50
C THR A 64 -24.78 16.02 52.55
N ASP A 65 -25.78 16.70 53.12
CA ASP A 65 -26.70 16.09 54.10
C ASP A 65 -27.89 15.38 53.41
N ALA A 66 -27.79 14.06 53.26
CA ALA A 66 -28.81 13.23 52.62
C ALA A 66 -30.13 13.12 53.42
N ALA A 67 -30.13 13.43 54.72
CA ALA A 67 -31.34 13.34 55.55
C ALA A 67 -32.38 14.44 55.22
N ALA A 68 -31.98 15.51 54.53
CA ALA A 68 -32.88 16.55 54.05
C ALA A 68 -33.65 16.16 52.76
N TRP A 69 -33.28 15.06 52.11
CA TRP A 69 -33.80 14.69 50.79
C TRP A 69 -35.07 13.84 50.84
N LEU A 70 -35.35 13.20 51.99
CA LEU A 70 -36.44 12.24 52.13
C LEU A 70 -37.30 12.59 53.36
N SER A 71 -38.24 13.53 53.18
CA SER A 71 -39.42 13.59 54.05
C SER A 71 -40.59 12.88 53.36
N PRO A 72 -41.41 12.10 54.11
CA PRO A 72 -42.44 11.25 53.53
C PRO A 72 -43.68 12.08 53.17
N GLY A 73 -43.79 12.47 51.91
CA GLY A 73 -44.99 13.14 51.40
C GLY A 73 -44.84 13.71 50.00
N GLY A 74 -44.86 12.84 48.98
CA GLY A 74 -44.80 13.29 47.59
C GLY A 74 -44.80 12.16 46.56
N ALA A 75 -45.78 11.27 46.61
CA ALA A 75 -45.85 10.10 45.73
C ALA A 75 -46.56 10.35 44.37
N ASP A 76 -46.81 11.59 43.95
CA ASP A 76 -47.72 11.88 42.82
C ASP A 76 -47.16 12.87 41.75
N LEU A 77 -45.84 12.89 41.51
CA LEU A 77 -45.26 13.70 40.42
C LEU A 77 -44.10 13.00 39.71
N LEU A 78 -44.40 12.01 38.86
CA LEU A 78 -43.50 11.54 37.80
C LEU A 78 -44.09 11.90 36.42
N PRO A 79 -43.31 12.46 35.47
CA PRO A 79 -43.78 12.68 34.09
C PRO A 79 -43.78 11.37 33.31
N THR A 80 -44.85 11.10 32.56
CA THR A 80 -45.06 9.89 31.75
C THR A 80 -44.33 9.86 30.41
N ASP A 81 -43.51 10.86 30.10
CA ASP A 81 -43.02 11.06 28.73
C ASP A 81 -41.49 11.06 28.70
N GLY A 82 -40.89 9.86 28.65
CA GLY A 82 -39.66 9.52 27.94
C GLY A 82 -38.42 10.45 28.01
N ALA A 83 -38.21 11.22 29.07
CA ALA A 83 -37.02 12.05 29.21
C ALA A 83 -35.88 11.29 29.91
N HIS A 84 -34.75 11.12 29.23
CA HIS A 84 -33.52 10.61 29.83
C HIS A 84 -32.97 11.62 30.84
N LEU A 85 -32.88 11.23 32.12
CA LEU A 85 -32.10 11.92 33.14
C LEU A 85 -30.66 11.41 33.07
N ASN A 86 -29.71 12.26 32.69
CA ASN A 86 -28.29 11.97 32.85
C ASN A 86 -27.87 12.37 34.27
N PHE A 87 -27.55 11.41 35.13
CA PHE A 87 -26.87 11.68 36.38
C PHE A 87 -25.35 11.65 36.15
N GLY A 88 -24.68 12.73 36.60
CA GLY A 88 -23.23 12.76 36.73
C GLY A 88 -22.75 11.70 37.74
N THR A 89 -21.51 11.26 37.55
CA THR A 89 -20.83 10.24 38.34
C THR A 89 -20.94 10.47 39.85
N LYS A 90 -21.46 9.47 40.55
CA LYS A 90 -21.48 9.40 42.03
C LYS A 90 -20.07 9.09 42.53
N PRO A 91 -19.56 9.73 43.60
CA PRO A 91 -18.32 9.29 44.23
C PRO A 91 -18.56 7.98 44.98
N ALA A 92 -17.58 7.09 44.95
CA ALA A 92 -17.57 5.83 45.70
C ALA A 92 -17.85 6.09 47.19
N LEU A 93 -18.87 5.41 47.73
CA LEU A 93 -19.07 5.27 49.17
C LEU A 93 -18.50 3.93 49.63
N ALA A 94 -17.95 3.93 50.84
CA ALA A 94 -17.05 2.92 51.36
C ALA A 94 -17.67 1.60 51.82
N ASP A 95 -18.95 1.30 51.54
CA ASP A 95 -19.60 0.07 52.03
C ASP A 95 -20.53 -0.58 50.98
N GLY A 96 -20.01 -1.60 50.28
CA GLY A 96 -20.77 -2.66 49.58
C GLY A 96 -21.38 -2.32 48.21
N TYR A 97 -21.07 -3.15 47.20
CA TYR A 97 -21.69 -3.11 45.86
C TYR A 97 -22.97 -3.96 45.83
N TYR A 98 -24.02 -3.46 45.17
CA TYR A 98 -25.28 -4.18 44.94
C TYR A 98 -25.47 -4.44 43.44
N LYS A 99 -26.08 -5.57 43.08
CA LYS A 99 -26.51 -5.88 41.70
C LYS A 99 -28.02 -6.06 41.65
N TRP A 100 -28.62 -5.74 40.50
CA TRP A 100 -30.00 -6.10 40.20
C TRP A 100 -30.05 -7.56 39.75
N VAL A 101 -30.88 -8.37 40.40
CA VAL A 101 -31.12 -9.78 40.08
C VAL A 101 -32.60 -9.93 39.73
N TRP A 102 -32.89 -10.60 38.62
CA TRP A 102 -34.26 -10.93 38.26
C TRP A 102 -34.76 -12.05 39.17
N ASP A 103 -35.83 -11.79 39.89
CA ASP A 103 -36.45 -12.75 40.81
C ASP A 103 -37.68 -13.38 40.13
N ASP A 104 -37.54 -14.65 39.77
CA ASP A 104 -38.56 -15.40 39.02
C ASP A 104 -39.85 -15.63 39.83
N ASP A 105 -39.82 -15.54 41.17
CA ASP A 105 -41.01 -15.73 42.00
C ASP A 105 -41.93 -14.50 42.00
N ILE A 106 -41.38 -13.32 41.71
CA ILE A 106 -42.11 -12.04 41.67
C ILE A 106 -42.13 -11.39 40.30
N GLY A 107 -41.32 -11.88 39.35
CA GLY A 107 -41.27 -11.37 37.98
C GLY A 107 -40.79 -9.92 37.90
N ASP A 108 -39.83 -9.54 38.75
CA ASP A 108 -39.25 -8.19 38.77
C ASP A 108 -37.75 -8.22 39.14
N TRP A 109 -37.04 -7.13 38.86
CA TRP A 109 -35.64 -6.95 39.26
C TRP A 109 -35.58 -6.47 40.72
N VAL A 110 -34.75 -7.11 41.54
CA VAL A 110 -34.51 -6.74 42.94
C VAL A 110 -33.02 -6.52 43.23
N GLU A 111 -32.70 -5.58 44.13
CA GLU A 111 -31.31 -5.31 44.56
C GLU A 111 -30.82 -6.37 45.55
N GLY A 112 -29.74 -7.08 45.19
CA GLY A 112 -29.04 -8.04 46.05
C GLY A 112 -27.56 -7.66 46.26
N PRO A 113 -26.95 -7.99 47.42
CA PRO A 113 -25.55 -7.67 47.70
C PRO A 113 -24.59 -8.52 46.84
N TRP A 114 -23.51 -7.91 46.37
CA TRP A 114 -22.47 -8.58 45.59
C TRP A 114 -21.47 -9.27 46.54
N VAL A 115 -21.34 -10.60 46.44
CA VAL A 115 -20.34 -11.39 47.19
C VAL A 115 -19.15 -11.69 46.27
N PRO A 116 -17.90 -11.30 46.64
CA PRO A 116 -16.72 -11.59 45.83
C PRO A 116 -16.47 -13.10 45.76
N GLY A 117 -16.53 -13.68 44.56
CA GLY A 117 -16.22 -15.10 44.30
C GLY A 117 -17.28 -15.88 43.51
N ASP A 118 -18.47 -15.33 43.28
CA ASP A 118 -19.52 -16.01 42.51
C ASP A 118 -19.48 -15.59 41.03
N TYR A 119 -18.99 -16.49 40.16
CA TYR A 119 -19.25 -16.42 38.72
C TYR A 119 -20.58 -17.12 38.44
N TYR A 120 -21.62 -16.34 38.13
CA TYR A 120 -22.90 -16.88 37.68
C TYR A 120 -22.96 -16.77 36.15
N VAL A 121 -22.89 -17.91 35.47
CA VAL A 121 -23.26 -18.02 34.05
C VAL A 121 -24.78 -18.15 34.01
N GLY A 122 -25.47 -17.16 33.47
CA GLY A 122 -26.90 -17.28 33.21
C GLY A 122 -27.13 -18.35 32.14
N GLU A 123 -27.67 -19.50 32.52
CA GLU A 123 -28.18 -20.50 31.59
C GLU A 123 -29.45 -19.94 30.92
N ILE A 124 -29.45 -19.75 29.60
CA ILE A 124 -30.70 -19.52 28.86
C ILE A 124 -31.37 -20.88 28.64
N ALA A 125 -31.87 -21.47 29.74
CA ALA A 125 -32.72 -22.66 29.68
C ALA A 125 -34.18 -22.23 29.85
N GLY A 126 -34.93 -22.28 28.76
CA GLY A 126 -36.39 -22.25 28.80
C GLY A 126 -37.05 -21.00 28.23
N LEU A 127 -37.04 -20.85 26.91
CA LEU A 127 -38.05 -20.05 26.22
C LEU A 127 -38.79 -20.93 25.22
N GLY A 128 -39.85 -21.56 25.74
CA GLY A 128 -40.85 -22.23 24.91
C GLY A 128 -41.49 -21.24 23.94
N GLU A 129 -41.77 -21.74 22.74
CA GLU A 129 -42.40 -21.10 21.58
C GLU A 129 -43.37 -19.95 21.94
N SER A 130 -42.86 -18.72 22.03
CA SER A 130 -43.72 -17.55 21.91
C SER A 130 -43.00 -16.42 21.19
N ARG A 131 -43.60 -16.00 20.08
CA ARG A 131 -43.13 -14.95 19.18
C ARG A 131 -43.05 -13.61 19.93
N LEU A 132 -41.85 -13.15 20.25
CA LEU A 132 -41.60 -11.73 20.51
C LEU A 132 -41.19 -11.01 19.22
N PRO A 133 -41.62 -9.76 18.99
CA PRO A 133 -41.19 -8.98 17.84
C PRO A 133 -39.74 -8.53 18.04
N ALA A 134 -38.88 -8.85 17.07
CA ALA A 134 -37.48 -8.43 17.02
C ALA A 134 -37.33 -6.91 17.21
N ARG A 135 -36.98 -6.48 18.42
CA ARG A 135 -36.49 -5.12 18.70
C ARG A 135 -35.44 -5.17 19.80
N TYR A 136 -34.18 -5.02 19.37
CA TYR A 136 -32.98 -4.60 20.12
C TYR A 136 -32.85 -5.15 21.55
N ALA A 137 -32.15 -6.27 21.70
CA ALA A 137 -31.52 -6.63 22.96
C ALA A 137 -30.02 -6.31 22.86
N SER A 138 -29.54 -5.40 23.69
CA SER A 138 -28.11 -5.14 23.90
C SER A 138 -27.72 -5.74 25.24
N ILE A 139 -26.82 -6.72 25.24
CA ILE A 139 -26.24 -7.30 26.46
C ILE A 139 -24.98 -6.50 26.78
N TRP A 140 -24.79 -6.11 28.05
CA TRP A 140 -23.65 -5.33 28.49
C TRP A 140 -22.91 -6.11 29.58
N PHE A 141 -21.59 -6.27 29.44
CA PHE A 141 -20.73 -6.84 30.47
C PHE A 141 -19.75 -5.76 30.97
N GLY A 142 -19.57 -5.69 32.28
CA GLY A 142 -18.60 -4.78 32.90
C GLY A 142 -17.45 -5.58 33.51
N PHE A 143 -16.21 -5.20 33.22
CA PHE A 143 -15.02 -5.80 33.80
C PHE A 143 -14.16 -4.73 34.46
N GLY A 144 -13.69 -5.00 35.67
CA GLY A 144 -12.76 -4.15 36.40
C GLY A 144 -11.81 -5.01 37.24
N ALA A 145 -10.54 -4.62 37.30
CA ALA A 145 -9.65 -5.08 38.35
C ALA A 145 -10.16 -4.57 39.72
N PRO A 146 -9.80 -5.20 40.85
CA PRO A 146 -10.39 -4.91 42.17
C PRO A 146 -10.35 -3.44 42.61
N ASP A 147 -9.47 -2.62 42.00
CA ASP A 147 -9.13 -1.28 42.47
C ASP A 147 -9.36 -0.16 41.42
N GLU A 148 -10.02 -0.42 40.29
CA GLU A 148 -10.28 0.60 39.25
C GLU A 148 -11.79 0.81 38.96
N PRO A 149 -12.21 2.02 38.54
CA PRO A 149 -13.58 2.27 38.10
C PRO A 149 -13.91 1.41 36.87
N LEU A 150 -15.05 0.70 36.94
CA LEU A 150 -15.65 -0.04 35.84
C LEU A 150 -15.79 0.85 34.60
N ASN A 151 -15.00 0.56 33.57
CA ASN A 151 -15.22 1.11 32.24
C ASN A 151 -15.96 0.04 31.44
N MET A 152 -17.10 0.41 30.86
CA MET A 152 -17.89 -0.46 29.99
C MET A 152 -17.16 -0.58 28.65
N TYR A 153 -16.89 -1.81 28.21
CA TYR A 153 -16.22 -2.08 26.94
C TYR A 153 -17.01 -3.19 26.24
N THR A 154 -17.40 -2.94 24.99
CA THR A 154 -18.12 -3.84 24.05
C THR A 154 -19.63 -3.60 23.97
N ALA A 155 -20.09 -3.21 22.79
CA ALA A 155 -21.50 -3.14 22.41
C ALA A 155 -21.85 -4.37 21.56
N TYR A 156 -22.84 -5.16 22.01
CA TYR A 156 -23.44 -6.21 21.19
C TYR A 156 -24.63 -5.62 20.45
N THR A 157 -24.65 -5.74 19.13
CA THR A 157 -25.84 -5.39 18.33
C THR A 157 -26.52 -6.66 17.87
N LEU A 158 -27.77 -6.86 18.28
CA LEU A 158 -28.61 -7.96 17.81
C LEU A 158 -29.51 -7.43 16.69
N THR A 159 -29.16 -7.75 15.44
CA THR A 159 -29.95 -7.39 14.25
C THR A 159 -30.50 -8.63 13.58
N GLY A 160 -31.74 -8.99 13.90
CA GLY A 160 -32.40 -10.16 13.31
C GLY A 160 -31.84 -11.47 13.87
N SER A 161 -31.28 -12.33 13.01
CA SER A 161 -30.69 -13.63 13.35
C SER A 161 -29.15 -13.60 13.45
N GLU A 162 -28.55 -12.41 13.58
CA GLU A 162 -27.09 -12.21 13.63
C GLU A 162 -26.69 -11.58 14.97
N ILE A 163 -25.60 -12.11 15.55
CA ILE A 163 -24.89 -11.51 16.70
C ILE A 163 -23.49 -11.13 16.22
N THR A 164 -23.14 -9.83 16.29
CA THR A 164 -21.83 -9.32 15.90
C THR A 164 -21.05 -8.84 17.13
N VAL A 165 -19.79 -9.26 17.23
CA VAL A 165 -18.81 -8.76 18.21
C VAL A 165 -17.69 -8.03 17.45
N GLY A 166 -17.48 -6.73 17.75
CA GLY A 166 -16.46 -5.90 17.12
C GLY A 166 -16.28 -4.55 17.83
N TYR A 167 -15.22 -3.82 17.48
CA TYR A 167 -14.96 -2.47 17.99
C TYR A 167 -15.59 -1.40 17.08
N GLY A 168 -16.17 -0.36 17.67
CA GLY A 168 -16.52 0.86 16.94
C GLY A 168 -15.28 1.73 16.70
N THR A 169 -15.13 2.30 15.51
CA THR A 169 -13.98 3.13 15.10
C THR A 169 -13.70 4.30 16.06
N ASP A 170 -14.73 4.93 16.60
CA ASP A 170 -14.62 6.06 17.54
C ASP A 170 -14.07 5.65 18.93
N GLU A 171 -14.14 4.36 19.26
CA GLU A 171 -13.72 3.80 20.55
C GLU A 171 -12.24 3.40 20.53
N ILE A 172 -11.74 3.00 19.36
CA ILE A 172 -10.33 2.68 19.08
C ILE A 172 -9.45 3.93 19.26
N ASP A 173 -9.86 5.08 18.73
CA ASP A 173 -9.12 6.36 18.85
C ASP A 173 -8.96 6.80 20.32
N ARG A 174 -9.94 6.48 21.19
CA ARG A 174 -9.88 6.79 22.62
C ARG A 174 -8.98 5.83 23.40
N LEU A 175 -8.90 4.56 22.99
CA LEU A 175 -8.02 3.55 23.57
C LEU A 175 -6.54 3.86 23.26
N ILE A 176 -6.23 4.22 22.01
CA ILE A 176 -4.89 4.62 21.56
C ILE A 176 -4.37 5.84 22.33
N ALA A 177 -5.25 6.83 22.59
CA ALA A 177 -4.89 8.03 23.32
C ALA A 177 -4.64 7.81 24.84
N ALA A 178 -5.13 6.70 25.41
CA ALA A 178 -5.16 6.51 26.86
C ALA A 178 -4.15 5.49 27.42
N ARG A 179 -3.72 4.46 26.65
CA ARG A 179 -2.98 3.33 27.23
C ARG A 179 -1.63 2.96 26.60
N GLY A 180 -1.30 3.42 25.38
CA GLY A 180 -0.12 2.92 24.67
C GLY A 180 -0.25 1.44 24.28
N PHE A 181 0.58 0.99 23.34
CA PHE A 181 0.51 -0.31 22.67
C PHE A 181 0.56 -1.53 23.63
N GLY A 182 -0.38 -2.47 23.52
CA GLY A 182 -0.38 -3.73 24.29
C GLY A 182 -1.49 -4.74 23.92
N THR A 183 -1.26 -6.02 24.20
CA THR A 183 -2.17 -7.16 23.93
C THR A 183 -3.49 -7.04 24.71
N HIS A 184 -4.63 -7.26 24.05
CA HIS A 184 -5.96 -7.23 24.68
C HIS A 184 -6.54 -8.65 24.80
N VAL A 185 -6.49 -9.21 26.01
CA VAL A 185 -7.06 -10.54 26.31
C VAL A 185 -8.52 -10.41 26.74
N PHE A 186 -9.43 -11.14 26.09
CA PHE A 186 -10.83 -11.27 26.50
C PHE A 186 -11.12 -12.71 26.94
N ASP A 187 -11.40 -12.90 28.24
CA ASP A 187 -11.95 -14.15 28.76
C ASP A 187 -13.48 -14.16 28.55
N LEU A 188 -13.94 -14.84 27.51
CA LEU A 188 -15.37 -15.00 27.21
C LEU A 188 -15.68 -16.48 26.89
N ASP A 189 -16.45 -17.12 27.77
CA ASP A 189 -17.11 -18.40 27.46
C ASP A 189 -18.40 -18.13 26.67
N VAL A 190 -18.39 -18.42 25.36
CA VAL A 190 -19.60 -18.33 24.53
C VAL A 190 -20.09 -19.74 24.21
N LEU A 191 -21.11 -20.18 24.95
CA LEU A 191 -21.83 -21.40 24.64
C LEU A 191 -23.00 -21.06 23.69
N ILE A 192 -22.83 -21.32 22.39
CA ILE A 192 -23.87 -21.10 21.39
C ILE A 192 -24.83 -22.30 21.42
N HIS A 193 -25.90 -22.20 22.21
CA HIS A 193 -26.94 -23.23 22.27
C HIS A 193 -27.90 -23.14 21.07
N GLU A 194 -27.94 -24.24 20.29
CA GLU A 194 -29.04 -24.80 19.49
C GLU A 194 -30.17 -23.86 18.99
N VAL A 195 -29.82 -22.84 18.20
CA VAL A 195 -30.81 -22.21 17.30
C VAL A 195 -30.40 -22.50 15.85
N PRO A 196 -31.00 -23.52 15.21
CA PRO A 196 -30.76 -23.79 13.80
C PRO A 196 -31.02 -22.55 12.94
N GLY A 197 -30.01 -22.12 12.17
CA GLY A 197 -30.10 -20.95 11.28
C GLY A 197 -29.74 -19.59 11.90
N LEU A 198 -29.11 -19.56 13.08
CA LEU A 198 -28.49 -18.36 13.63
C LEU A 198 -27.01 -18.28 13.22
N ASP A 199 -26.59 -17.15 12.66
CA ASP A 199 -25.20 -16.88 12.30
C ASP A 199 -24.52 -16.07 13.42
N PHE A 200 -23.34 -16.51 13.84
CA PHE A 200 -22.53 -15.78 14.82
C PHE A 200 -21.31 -15.19 14.12
N ARG A 201 -21.12 -13.86 14.20
CA ARG A 201 -20.02 -13.18 13.51
C ARG A 201 -19.05 -12.50 14.48
N ILE A 202 -17.77 -12.81 14.32
CA ILE A 202 -16.65 -12.11 14.94
C ILE A 202 -16.01 -11.21 13.87
N HIS A 203 -15.85 -9.92 14.17
CA HIS A 203 -15.24 -8.95 13.27
C HIS A 203 -14.06 -8.23 13.95
N ASN A 204 -12.86 -8.38 13.40
CA ASN A 204 -11.64 -7.77 13.93
C ASN A 204 -10.97 -6.85 12.89
N ASP A 205 -11.32 -5.56 12.90
CA ASP A 205 -10.79 -4.55 11.97
C ASP A 205 -9.47 -3.91 12.41
N MET A 206 -8.83 -4.42 13.48
CA MET A 206 -7.55 -3.88 13.96
C MET A 206 -6.49 -4.09 12.86
N PRO A 207 -5.90 -3.03 12.28
CA PRO A 207 -4.90 -3.18 11.23
C PRO A 207 -3.63 -3.82 11.79
N SER A 208 -3.12 -4.89 11.16
CA SER A 208 -1.87 -5.57 11.56
C SER A 208 -0.59 -4.73 11.42
N ILE A 209 -0.72 -3.45 11.04
CA ILE A 209 0.40 -2.52 10.85
C ILE A 209 0.93 -1.99 12.21
N PHE A 210 0.19 -2.21 13.30
CA PHE A 210 0.49 -1.69 14.63
C PHE A 210 1.01 -2.75 15.63
N GLY A 211 1.99 -3.57 15.24
CA GLY A 211 2.58 -4.57 16.15
C GLY A 211 1.60 -5.67 16.60
N ASP A 212 2.01 -6.52 17.53
CA ASP A 212 1.33 -7.76 17.99
C ASP A 212 -0.02 -7.55 18.71
N GLU A 213 -0.88 -6.66 18.21
CA GLU A 213 -2.23 -6.46 18.73
C GLU A 213 -3.13 -7.62 18.31
N GLU A 214 -3.28 -8.55 19.25
CA GLU A 214 -4.03 -9.78 19.12
C GLU A 214 -5.39 -9.66 19.83
N LEU A 215 -6.46 -10.05 19.15
CA LEU A 215 -7.74 -10.31 19.80
C LEU A 215 -7.77 -11.78 20.25
N ILE A 216 -7.53 -12.00 21.54
CA ILE A 216 -7.53 -13.35 22.13
C ILE A 216 -8.89 -13.64 22.74
N PHE A 217 -9.57 -14.69 22.24
CA PHE A 217 -10.68 -15.33 22.92
C PHE A 217 -10.11 -16.45 23.80
N ALA A 218 -10.06 -16.21 25.10
CA ALA A 218 -9.29 -17.04 26.01
C ALA A 218 -9.95 -18.39 26.39
N GLN A 219 -11.14 -18.74 25.88
CA GLN A 219 -11.86 -19.97 26.23
C GLN A 219 -12.50 -20.75 25.05
N THR A 220 -13.24 -21.82 25.39
CA THR A 220 -13.81 -22.83 24.49
C THR A 220 -15.06 -22.33 23.78
N LEU A 221 -15.03 -22.26 22.45
CA LEU A 221 -16.18 -21.95 21.60
C LEU A 221 -16.82 -23.26 21.10
N THR A 222 -18.12 -23.45 21.33
CA THR A 222 -18.85 -24.65 20.85
C THR A 222 -19.94 -24.28 19.83
N SER A 223 -19.89 -24.81 18.61
CA SER A 223 -20.93 -24.66 17.57
C SER A 223 -21.47 -26.02 17.11
N ARG A 224 -22.70 -26.40 17.50
CA ARG A 224 -23.29 -27.72 17.16
C ARG A 224 -24.13 -27.75 15.87
N SER A 225 -24.68 -26.62 15.43
CA SER A 225 -25.61 -26.58 14.28
C SER A 225 -25.75 -25.20 13.58
N GLY A 226 -24.88 -24.24 13.88
CA GLY A 226 -24.91 -22.88 13.30
C GLY A 226 -23.63 -22.54 12.53
N THR A 227 -23.64 -21.40 11.84
CA THR A 227 -22.48 -20.88 11.12
C THR A 227 -21.74 -19.86 11.97
N LEU A 228 -20.46 -20.13 12.23
CA LEU A 228 -19.51 -19.21 12.86
C LEU A 228 -18.73 -18.50 11.75
N ILE A 229 -18.86 -17.17 11.67
CA ILE A 229 -18.15 -16.34 10.70
C ILE A 229 -17.09 -15.53 11.43
N VAL A 230 -15.83 -15.71 11.07
CA VAL A 230 -14.73 -14.88 11.56
C VAL A 230 -14.22 -14.02 10.41
N SER A 231 -14.10 -12.72 10.66
CA SER A 231 -13.81 -11.72 9.64
C SER A 231 -12.93 -10.60 10.18
N GLY A 232 -12.29 -9.82 9.30
CA GLY A 232 -11.46 -8.67 9.68
C GLY A 232 -10.06 -8.68 9.06
N LEU A 233 -9.25 -7.70 9.47
CA LEU A 233 -7.86 -7.48 9.03
C LEU A 233 -6.82 -7.93 10.07
N GLY A 234 -7.19 -8.05 11.35
CA GLY A 234 -6.29 -8.39 12.45
C GLY A 234 -6.12 -9.89 12.71
N ARG A 235 -5.27 -10.23 13.70
CA ARG A 235 -5.13 -11.59 14.25
C ARG A 235 -6.24 -11.85 15.27
N THR A 236 -6.96 -12.94 15.09
CA THR A 236 -7.98 -13.45 16.03
C THR A 236 -7.57 -14.82 16.50
N THR A 237 -7.49 -15.03 17.82
CA THR A 237 -7.10 -16.31 18.41
C THR A 237 -8.28 -16.94 19.15
N ILE A 238 -8.54 -18.23 18.90
CA ILE A 238 -9.52 -19.06 19.58
C ILE A 238 -8.78 -20.22 20.27
N ASN A 239 -8.81 -20.26 21.60
CA ASN A 239 -8.05 -21.28 22.35
C ASN A 239 -8.60 -22.70 22.15
N ALA A 240 -9.92 -22.88 22.12
CA ALA A 240 -10.50 -24.19 21.84
C ALA A 240 -11.79 -24.06 21.01
N LEU A 241 -11.89 -24.78 19.90
CA LEU A 241 -13.10 -24.84 19.07
C LEU A 241 -13.70 -26.26 19.06
N HIS A 242 -14.99 -26.37 19.37
CA HIS A 242 -15.73 -27.63 19.41
C HIS A 242 -17.01 -27.57 18.56
N GLY A 243 -17.46 -28.73 18.11
CA GLY A 243 -18.78 -28.92 17.53
C GLY A 243 -18.76 -29.33 16.06
N SER A 244 -19.88 -29.16 15.37
CA SER A 244 -20.16 -29.74 14.04
C SER A 244 -20.88 -28.77 13.10
N GLY A 245 -20.92 -27.47 13.42
CA GLY A 245 -21.51 -26.43 12.58
C GLY A 245 -20.73 -26.14 11.29
N GLU A 246 -20.91 -24.95 10.72
CA GLU A 246 -20.03 -24.42 9.66
C GLU A 246 -19.13 -23.32 10.24
N LEU A 247 -17.85 -23.30 9.88
CA LEU A 247 -16.90 -22.25 10.22
C LEU A 247 -16.47 -21.57 8.93
N ILE A 248 -16.78 -20.28 8.80
CA ILE A 248 -16.38 -19.47 7.67
C ILE A 248 -15.32 -18.47 8.14
N LYS A 249 -14.13 -18.54 7.54
CA LYS A 249 -13.12 -17.48 7.66
C LYS A 249 -13.18 -16.60 6.43
N GLU A 250 -13.42 -15.31 6.63
CA GLU A 250 -13.39 -14.27 5.60
C GLU A 250 -12.52 -13.08 6.03
N GLY A 251 -12.32 -12.10 5.16
CA GLY A 251 -11.38 -10.99 5.39
C GLY A 251 -9.91 -11.40 5.29
N ALA A 252 -9.01 -10.42 5.24
CA ALA A 252 -7.59 -10.65 4.99
C ALA A 252 -6.78 -11.11 6.22
N GLY A 253 -7.31 -10.94 7.43
CA GLY A 253 -6.60 -11.22 8.69
C GLY A 253 -6.36 -12.70 8.97
N LEU A 254 -5.67 -12.96 10.07
CA LEU A 254 -5.34 -14.29 10.59
C LEU A 254 -6.40 -14.75 11.60
N LEU A 255 -6.84 -16.00 11.46
CA LEU A 255 -7.52 -16.75 12.53
C LEU A 255 -6.58 -17.86 13.00
N TYR A 256 -6.24 -17.85 14.29
CA TYR A 256 -5.45 -18.89 14.96
C TYR A 256 -6.38 -19.72 15.86
N ILE A 257 -6.30 -21.05 15.77
CA ILE A 257 -7.06 -22.00 16.59
C ILE A 257 -6.06 -22.91 17.29
N ASP A 258 -5.95 -22.81 18.61
CA ASP A 258 -4.93 -23.52 19.39
C ASP A 258 -5.27 -25.00 19.60
N ALA A 259 -6.53 -25.29 19.95
CA ALA A 259 -7.05 -26.64 20.08
C ALA A 259 -8.39 -26.80 19.35
N THR A 260 -8.62 -27.95 18.73
CA THR A 260 -9.91 -28.23 18.08
C THR A 260 -10.42 -29.64 18.35
N ASN A 261 -11.72 -29.76 18.54
CA ASN A 261 -12.49 -30.98 18.32
C ASN A 261 -13.67 -30.66 17.38
N TYR A 262 -13.42 -29.78 16.41
CA TYR A 262 -14.40 -29.33 15.46
C TYR A 262 -14.49 -30.31 14.29
N LEU A 263 -15.65 -30.95 14.13
CA LEU A 263 -15.96 -31.97 13.13
C LEU A 263 -16.80 -31.40 11.96
N GLY A 264 -17.02 -30.09 11.95
CA GLY A 264 -17.88 -29.40 10.98
C GLY A 264 -17.20 -29.08 9.65
N GLU A 265 -17.95 -28.43 8.73
CA GLU A 265 -17.36 -27.87 7.51
C GLU A 265 -16.60 -26.59 7.85
N LEU A 266 -15.44 -26.42 7.22
CA LEU A 266 -14.59 -25.24 7.34
C LEU A 266 -14.39 -24.61 5.97
N THR A 267 -14.84 -23.37 5.79
CA THR A 267 -14.76 -22.63 4.53
C THR A 267 -13.84 -21.42 4.65
N LEU A 268 -12.76 -21.39 3.89
CA LEU A 268 -11.81 -20.28 3.82
C LEU A 268 -12.10 -19.37 2.62
N ARG A 269 -12.90 -18.32 2.82
CA ARG A 269 -13.22 -17.31 1.80
C ARG A 269 -12.13 -16.25 1.63
N GLY A 270 -11.24 -16.11 2.60
CA GLY A 270 -10.12 -15.16 2.56
C GLY A 270 -9.23 -15.22 3.80
N GLY A 271 -8.04 -14.62 3.70
CA GLY A 271 -7.08 -14.53 4.80
C GLY A 271 -6.45 -15.88 5.13
N THR A 272 -6.01 -16.02 6.37
CA THR A 272 -5.29 -17.21 6.84
C THR A 272 -6.02 -17.84 8.00
N LEU A 273 -6.11 -19.17 7.99
CA LEU A 273 -6.44 -19.97 9.15
C LEU A 273 -5.24 -20.82 9.53
N ILE A 274 -4.84 -20.73 10.80
CA ILE A 274 -3.82 -21.56 11.42
C ILE A 274 -4.46 -22.36 12.54
N GLY A 275 -4.14 -23.65 12.61
CA GLY A 275 -4.58 -24.51 13.68
C GLY A 275 -4.83 -25.94 13.22
N GLU A 276 -4.90 -26.86 14.17
CA GLU A 276 -5.28 -28.23 13.87
C GLU A 276 -6.77 -28.26 13.44
N ILE A 277 -7.10 -29.04 12.42
CA ILE A 277 -8.50 -29.35 12.04
C ILE A 277 -8.69 -30.86 12.22
N ALA A 278 -9.85 -31.28 12.74
CA ALA A 278 -10.07 -32.70 13.02
C ALA A 278 -10.02 -33.55 11.75
N ASP A 279 -9.49 -34.78 11.86
CA ASP A 279 -9.33 -35.76 10.77
C ASP A 279 -10.63 -36.15 10.04
N ASP A 280 -11.80 -35.75 10.53
CA ASP A 280 -13.11 -35.96 9.89
C ASP A 280 -13.75 -34.69 9.32
N SER A 281 -13.20 -33.51 9.64
CA SER A 281 -13.66 -32.23 9.12
C SER A 281 -13.44 -32.08 7.60
N THR A 282 -14.25 -31.25 6.96
CA THR A 282 -14.14 -30.93 5.52
C THR A 282 -13.54 -29.54 5.37
N LEU A 283 -12.52 -29.39 4.53
CA LEU A 283 -11.88 -28.10 4.22
C LEU A 283 -12.29 -27.61 2.83
N THR A 284 -13.02 -26.50 2.76
CA THR A 284 -13.40 -25.82 1.53
C THR A 284 -12.56 -24.54 1.34
N LEU A 285 -11.74 -24.51 0.30
CA LEU A 285 -10.90 -23.37 -0.08
C LEU A 285 -11.63 -22.48 -1.08
N ALA A 286 -11.90 -21.23 -0.69
CA ALA A 286 -12.70 -20.27 -1.46
C ALA A 286 -12.09 -18.84 -1.52
N GLY A 287 -10.78 -18.73 -1.24
CA GLY A 287 -10.01 -17.50 -1.32
C GLY A 287 -8.91 -17.37 -0.25
N GLY A 288 -8.95 -18.19 0.81
CA GLY A 288 -7.96 -18.19 1.89
C GLY A 288 -6.92 -19.31 1.80
N VAL A 289 -6.01 -19.32 2.77
CA VAL A 289 -4.98 -20.36 2.95
C VAL A 289 -5.08 -21.02 4.32
N TYR A 290 -4.86 -22.32 4.37
CA TYR A 290 -4.82 -23.12 5.60
C TYR A 290 -3.39 -23.48 5.98
N GLY A 291 -3.04 -23.44 7.27
CA GLY A 291 -1.70 -23.77 7.70
C GLY A 291 -1.60 -24.18 9.16
N PHE A 292 -0.35 -24.38 9.58
CA PHE A 292 0.02 -24.73 10.94
C PHE A 292 1.10 -23.79 11.46
N GLU A 293 1.10 -23.61 12.78
CA GLU A 293 2.19 -23.05 13.56
C GLU A 293 2.87 -24.22 14.30
N ASP A 294 4.16 -24.09 14.53
CA ASP A 294 5.04 -25.00 15.25
C ASP A 294 5.19 -26.47 14.78
N GLY A 295 6.44 -26.81 14.50
CA GLY A 295 6.94 -28.18 14.40
C GLY A 295 6.89 -28.79 12.99
N PHE A 296 6.97 -30.11 12.93
CA PHE A 296 6.78 -30.86 11.69
C PHE A 296 5.33 -31.31 11.62
N ARG A 297 4.68 -31.08 10.47
CA ARG A 297 3.27 -31.48 10.25
C ARG A 297 3.08 -32.05 8.86
N THR A 298 2.19 -33.03 8.78
CA THR A 298 1.70 -33.58 7.52
C THR A 298 0.20 -33.34 7.43
N PHE A 299 -0.25 -32.82 6.29
CA PHE A 299 -1.65 -32.69 5.92
C PHE A 299 -1.95 -33.66 4.77
N GLU A 300 -2.73 -34.70 5.07
CA GLU A 300 -3.14 -35.70 4.08
C GLU A 300 -4.66 -35.77 3.98
N ARG A 301 -5.19 -35.48 2.79
CA ARG A 301 -6.64 -35.47 2.52
C ARG A 301 -6.93 -35.86 1.09
N ASP A 302 -7.99 -36.63 0.86
CA ASP A 302 -8.49 -36.82 -0.49
C ASP A 302 -9.27 -35.59 -0.97
N LEU A 303 -9.38 -35.43 -2.29
CA LEU A 303 -10.24 -34.41 -2.87
C LEU A 303 -11.72 -34.82 -2.78
N GLY A 304 -12.60 -33.85 -2.52
CA GLY A 304 -14.05 -34.05 -2.55
C GLY A 304 -14.83 -33.14 -1.60
N ASP A 305 -16.15 -33.32 -1.58
CA ASP A 305 -17.11 -32.55 -0.78
C ASP A 305 -17.63 -33.27 0.46
N GLY A 306 -17.12 -34.47 0.74
CA GLY A 306 -17.50 -35.29 1.90
C GLY A 306 -16.62 -35.05 3.13
N ALA A 307 -17.01 -35.69 4.24
CA ALA A 307 -16.21 -35.71 5.47
C ALA A 307 -14.78 -36.19 5.19
N ALA A 308 -13.84 -35.60 5.92
CA ALA A 308 -12.41 -35.82 5.79
C ALA A 308 -11.80 -35.45 4.43
N LYS A 309 -12.44 -34.58 3.63
CA LYS A 309 -11.98 -34.17 2.30
C LYS A 309 -11.55 -32.70 2.26
N VAL A 310 -10.79 -32.36 1.22
CA VAL A 310 -10.49 -30.98 0.85
C VAL A 310 -11.01 -30.68 -0.54
N ARG A 311 -11.49 -29.46 -0.78
CA ARG A 311 -11.91 -28.99 -2.11
C ARG A 311 -11.64 -27.52 -2.33
N TRP A 312 -11.48 -27.14 -3.58
CA TRP A 312 -11.59 -25.74 -4.02
C TRP A 312 -13.00 -25.45 -4.50
N LEU A 313 -13.59 -24.36 -4.03
CA LEU A 313 -14.87 -23.89 -4.54
C LEU A 313 -14.71 -23.44 -5.99
N VAL A 314 -15.70 -23.75 -6.83
CA VAL A 314 -15.65 -23.44 -8.27
C VAL A 314 -15.40 -21.95 -8.51
N GLY A 315 -14.38 -21.67 -9.33
CA GLY A 315 -13.97 -20.30 -9.69
C GLY A 315 -13.32 -19.52 -8.55
N LYS A 316 -12.84 -20.20 -7.50
CA LYS A 316 -12.12 -19.59 -6.38
C LYS A 316 -10.70 -20.13 -6.25
N SER A 317 -9.81 -19.23 -5.82
CA SER A 317 -8.43 -19.54 -5.46
C SER A 317 -8.33 -20.07 -4.03
N GLY A 318 -7.19 -20.64 -3.66
CA GLY A 318 -6.92 -21.04 -2.27
C GLY A 318 -5.68 -21.91 -2.16
N GLY A 319 -5.25 -22.23 -0.94
CA GLY A 319 -4.17 -23.19 -0.73
C GLY A 319 -3.67 -23.22 0.70
N PHE A 320 -2.35 -23.21 0.88
CA PHE A 320 -1.72 -23.61 2.14
C PHE A 320 -0.56 -22.69 2.57
N THR A 321 -0.27 -22.63 3.87
CA THR A 321 0.83 -21.81 4.41
C THR A 321 1.55 -22.52 5.56
N ALA A 322 2.79 -22.11 5.82
CA ALA A 322 3.61 -22.56 6.95
C ALA A 322 4.21 -21.33 7.66
N LEU A 323 4.05 -21.27 8.98
CA LEU A 323 4.51 -20.15 9.82
C LEU A 323 5.64 -20.58 10.77
N ASP A 324 6.33 -19.60 11.33
CA ASP A 324 7.31 -19.72 12.41
C ASP A 324 8.39 -20.79 12.23
N GLY A 325 8.90 -20.92 11.00
CA GLY A 325 9.94 -21.89 10.66
C GLY A 325 9.47 -23.35 10.61
N THR A 326 8.15 -23.59 10.68
CA THR A 326 7.50 -24.90 10.57
C THR A 326 7.73 -25.53 9.19
N GLU A 327 7.79 -26.87 9.14
CA GLU A 327 7.80 -27.65 7.90
C GLU A 327 6.43 -28.34 7.72
N LEU A 328 5.67 -27.91 6.71
CA LEU A 328 4.35 -28.47 6.39
C LEU A 328 4.43 -29.33 5.14
N HIS A 329 4.13 -30.62 5.26
CA HIS A 329 4.02 -31.56 4.15
C HIS A 329 2.56 -31.70 3.72
N VAL A 330 2.24 -31.37 2.48
CA VAL A 330 0.89 -31.49 1.92
C VAL A 330 0.85 -32.59 0.87
N THR A 331 0.00 -33.59 1.10
CA THR A 331 -0.25 -34.70 0.18
C THR A 331 -1.76 -34.88 -0.02
N LEU A 332 -2.25 -34.66 -1.23
CA LEU A 332 -3.67 -34.77 -1.55
C LEU A 332 -3.98 -36.02 -2.37
N ASP A 333 -5.14 -36.63 -2.13
CA ASP A 333 -5.65 -37.83 -2.82
C ASP A 333 -4.56 -38.90 -3.05
N GLY A 334 -3.86 -39.24 -1.97
CA GLY A 334 -2.80 -40.25 -1.95
C GLY A 334 -1.53 -39.91 -2.75
N GLY A 335 -1.28 -38.63 -3.04
CA GLY A 335 -0.07 -38.20 -3.77
C GLY A 335 -0.17 -38.36 -5.29
N ARG A 336 -1.38 -38.60 -5.82
CA ARG A 336 -1.60 -38.70 -7.27
C ARG A 336 -1.32 -37.36 -7.97
N THR A 337 -1.21 -37.41 -9.31
CA THR A 337 -1.22 -36.21 -10.14
C THR A 337 -2.55 -35.47 -10.01
N LEU A 338 -2.48 -34.18 -9.71
CA LEU A 338 -3.63 -33.28 -9.64
C LEU A 338 -3.67 -32.42 -10.91
N THR A 339 -4.79 -32.49 -11.61
CA THR A 339 -4.96 -31.78 -12.88
C THR A 339 -5.78 -30.51 -12.68
N TRP A 340 -5.24 -29.37 -13.10
CA TRP A 340 -5.95 -28.09 -13.01
C TRP A 340 -7.28 -28.11 -13.78
N GLY A 341 -8.34 -27.62 -13.16
CA GLY A 341 -9.68 -27.61 -13.72
C GLY A 341 -10.46 -28.93 -13.60
N GLU A 342 -9.88 -29.98 -12.99
CA GLU A 342 -10.66 -31.14 -12.55
C GLU A 342 -11.59 -30.81 -11.38
N ALA A 343 -12.56 -31.69 -11.13
CA ALA A 343 -13.48 -31.55 -10.02
C ALA A 343 -12.72 -31.44 -8.68
N ASP A 344 -13.20 -30.56 -7.82
CA ASP A 344 -12.69 -30.31 -6.46
C ASP A 344 -11.25 -29.80 -6.36
N PHE A 345 -10.55 -29.66 -7.48
CA PHE A 345 -9.25 -29.01 -7.59
C PHE A 345 -9.36 -27.66 -8.29
N VAL A 346 -8.31 -26.84 -8.18
CA VAL A 346 -8.31 -25.42 -8.60
C VAL A 346 -8.93 -25.24 -9.98
N SER A 347 -9.95 -24.39 -10.05
CA SER A 347 -10.67 -24.11 -11.29
C SER A 347 -9.81 -23.36 -12.29
N LEU A 348 -10.18 -23.46 -13.57
CA LEU A 348 -9.57 -22.65 -14.64
C LEU A 348 -9.74 -21.15 -14.33
N GLY A 349 -8.64 -20.40 -14.43
CA GLY A 349 -8.60 -18.97 -14.09
C GLY A 349 -8.49 -18.67 -12.59
N SER A 350 -8.50 -19.68 -11.73
CA SER A 350 -8.19 -19.55 -10.29
C SER A 350 -6.73 -19.90 -10.01
N GLU A 351 -6.23 -19.48 -8.84
CA GLU A 351 -4.81 -19.59 -8.46
C GLU A 351 -4.61 -20.59 -7.31
N LEU A 352 -3.50 -21.31 -7.32
CA LEU A 352 -2.97 -21.99 -6.12
C LEU A 352 -2.25 -20.95 -5.27
N LEU A 353 -2.64 -20.83 -4.01
CA LEU A 353 -2.08 -19.86 -3.07
C LEU A 353 -1.16 -20.58 -2.08
N PHE A 354 0.10 -20.14 -1.99
CA PHE A 354 1.03 -20.60 -0.97
C PHE A 354 1.54 -19.44 -0.13
N GLY A 355 1.64 -19.67 1.17
CA GLY A 355 2.09 -18.66 2.12
C GLY A 355 1.00 -17.62 2.45
N SER A 356 1.34 -16.71 3.35
CA SER A 356 0.50 -15.63 3.90
C SER A 356 1.36 -14.42 4.26
N ALA A 357 0.74 -13.32 4.71
CA ALA A 357 1.47 -12.15 5.20
C ALA A 357 2.36 -12.45 6.43
N GLU A 358 2.15 -13.59 7.09
CA GLU A 358 2.89 -14.06 8.27
C GLU A 358 3.77 -15.28 7.95
N ALA A 359 3.76 -15.79 6.71
CA ALA A 359 4.49 -16.99 6.37
C ALA A 359 6.01 -16.82 6.49
N SER A 360 6.63 -17.76 7.20
CA SER A 360 8.07 -17.80 7.48
C SER A 360 8.61 -19.24 7.59
N GLY A 361 7.79 -20.24 7.25
CA GLY A 361 8.16 -21.65 7.24
C GLY A 361 8.43 -22.22 5.83
N ALA A 362 8.58 -23.54 5.77
CA ALA A 362 8.74 -24.31 4.54
C ALA A 362 7.51 -25.17 4.29
N LEU A 363 7.00 -25.14 3.05
CA LEU A 363 5.89 -25.98 2.61
C LEU A 363 6.36 -26.97 1.56
N HIS A 364 6.13 -28.25 1.79
CA HIS A 364 6.48 -29.35 0.90
C HIS A 364 5.23 -29.90 0.24
N TRP A 365 5.13 -29.77 -1.08
CA TRP A 365 4.00 -30.23 -1.86
C TRP A 365 4.36 -31.52 -2.60
N HIS A 366 3.70 -32.62 -2.23
CA HIS A 366 4.03 -33.99 -2.68
C HIS A 366 3.10 -34.52 -3.77
N ASN A 367 2.38 -33.65 -4.46
CA ASN A 367 1.57 -34.02 -5.62
C ASN A 367 2.19 -33.51 -6.90
N ALA A 368 2.25 -34.36 -7.93
CA ALA A 368 2.49 -33.90 -9.29
C ALA A 368 1.36 -32.97 -9.74
N LEU A 369 1.68 -31.94 -10.54
CA LEU A 369 0.72 -30.95 -11.02
C LEU A 369 0.65 -30.97 -12.56
N ASP A 370 -0.53 -31.25 -13.10
CA ASP A 370 -0.82 -31.15 -14.53
C ASP A 370 -1.63 -29.88 -14.81
N LEU A 371 -1.20 -29.06 -15.78
CA LEU A 371 -1.90 -27.83 -16.16
C LEU A 371 -3.25 -28.07 -16.87
N GLY A 372 -3.57 -29.33 -17.18
CA GLY A 372 -4.85 -29.79 -17.70
C GLY A 372 -4.95 -29.68 -19.21
N ASP A 373 -6.16 -29.40 -19.71
CA ASP A 373 -6.47 -29.45 -21.14
C ASP A 373 -5.50 -28.58 -21.99
N PRO A 374 -4.71 -29.18 -22.91
CA PRO A 374 -3.76 -28.47 -23.77
C PRO A 374 -4.43 -27.49 -24.74
N SER A 375 -5.74 -27.61 -24.97
CA SER A 375 -6.51 -26.66 -25.79
C SER A 375 -6.71 -25.32 -25.08
N ASN A 376 -6.63 -25.29 -23.74
CA ASN A 376 -6.80 -24.08 -22.95
C ASN A 376 -5.46 -23.36 -22.74
N ARG A 377 -5.33 -22.18 -23.38
CA ARG A 377 -4.14 -21.32 -23.34
C ARG A 377 -4.10 -20.34 -22.16
N SER A 378 -5.08 -20.40 -21.26
CA SER A 378 -5.07 -19.55 -20.06
C SER A 378 -3.89 -19.96 -19.19
N ALA A 379 -3.16 -18.98 -18.62
CA ALA A 379 -2.08 -19.28 -17.70
C ALA A 379 -2.61 -19.96 -16.42
N ARG A 380 -1.79 -20.82 -15.82
CA ARG A 380 -1.97 -21.33 -14.46
C ARG A 380 -1.02 -20.60 -13.53
N THR A 381 -1.51 -20.22 -12.37
CA THR A 381 -0.78 -19.36 -11.47
C THR A 381 -0.63 -20.02 -10.12
N ILE A 382 0.63 -20.12 -9.69
CA ILE A 382 1.03 -20.42 -8.33
C ILE A 382 1.50 -19.10 -7.71
N ARG A 383 0.76 -18.60 -6.73
CA ARG A 383 1.07 -17.36 -6.03
C ARG A 383 1.74 -17.66 -4.70
N LEU A 384 2.86 -16.99 -4.43
CA LEU A 384 3.56 -17.05 -3.16
C LEU A 384 3.41 -15.73 -2.41
N ASN A 385 3.10 -15.80 -1.13
CA ASN A 385 3.13 -14.67 -0.21
C ASN A 385 4.05 -15.01 0.95
N ARG A 386 5.10 -14.21 1.16
CA ARG A 386 5.97 -14.32 2.34
C ARG A 386 5.66 -13.21 3.34
N SER A 387 6.06 -13.41 4.58
CA SER A 387 6.10 -12.33 5.56
C SER A 387 7.24 -11.35 5.30
N SER A 388 7.11 -10.15 5.83
CA SER A 388 8.22 -9.19 5.89
C SER A 388 9.32 -9.63 6.87
N LEU A 389 9.02 -10.57 7.78
CA LEU A 389 9.88 -10.95 8.91
C LEU A 389 10.65 -12.25 8.71
N GLY A 390 10.26 -13.10 7.75
CA GLY A 390 10.90 -14.39 7.52
C GLY A 390 10.91 -14.82 6.06
N ASP A 391 11.70 -15.85 5.78
CA ASP A 391 11.78 -16.48 4.47
C ASP A 391 10.72 -17.60 4.39
N PHE A 392 9.80 -17.50 3.43
CA PHE A 392 8.88 -18.58 3.09
C PHE A 392 9.41 -19.35 1.87
N SER A 393 9.42 -20.68 1.94
CA SER A 393 9.78 -21.54 0.81
C SER A 393 8.69 -22.56 0.46
N LEU A 394 8.42 -22.71 -0.83
CA LEU A 394 7.61 -23.78 -1.41
C LEU A 394 8.54 -24.81 -2.05
N HIS A 395 8.48 -26.07 -1.62
CA HIS A 395 9.24 -27.18 -2.17
C HIS A 395 8.32 -28.06 -3.02
N LEU A 396 8.59 -28.11 -4.32
CA LEU A 396 7.93 -28.97 -5.30
C LEU A 396 8.83 -30.18 -5.55
N SER A 397 8.49 -31.31 -4.92
CA SER A 397 9.23 -32.57 -4.99
C SER A 397 8.79 -33.48 -6.14
N GLU A 398 7.57 -33.27 -6.66
CA GLU A 398 6.97 -34.06 -7.72
C GLU A 398 6.87 -33.29 -9.06
N GLU A 399 6.62 -34.03 -10.14
CA GLU A 399 6.67 -33.51 -11.51
C GLU A 399 5.59 -32.44 -11.80
N LEU A 400 6.02 -31.37 -12.47
CA LEU A 400 5.17 -30.40 -13.16
C LEU A 400 4.97 -30.84 -14.61
N ILE A 401 3.72 -30.91 -15.06
CA ILE A 401 3.33 -31.45 -16.36
C ILE A 401 2.60 -30.36 -17.14
N ALA A 402 3.07 -30.07 -18.36
CA ALA A 402 2.45 -29.09 -19.24
C ALA A 402 2.66 -29.44 -20.71
N ALA A 403 1.62 -29.29 -21.52
CA ALA A 403 1.74 -29.39 -22.96
C ALA A 403 2.27 -28.09 -23.59
N ALA A 404 2.77 -28.20 -24.83
CA ALA A 404 3.32 -27.08 -25.57
C ALA A 404 2.34 -25.89 -25.69
N GLY A 405 2.81 -24.72 -25.27
CA GLY A 405 2.10 -23.44 -25.26
C GLY A 405 1.00 -23.30 -24.19
N GLN A 406 0.98 -24.15 -23.17
CA GLN A 406 0.40 -23.79 -21.89
C GLN A 406 1.43 -22.96 -21.10
N THR A 407 0.98 -22.13 -20.16
CA THR A 407 1.86 -21.27 -19.36
C THR A 407 1.66 -21.54 -17.88
N LEU A 408 2.75 -21.78 -17.15
CA LEU A 408 2.79 -21.77 -15.70
C LEU A 408 3.44 -20.47 -15.22
N ARG A 409 2.84 -19.83 -14.22
CA ARG A 409 3.33 -18.61 -13.58
C ARG A 409 3.63 -18.86 -12.12
N PHE A 410 4.84 -18.56 -11.69
CA PHE A 410 5.16 -18.34 -10.29
C PHE A 410 5.22 -16.85 -10.02
N ILE A 411 4.34 -16.34 -9.17
CA ILE A 411 4.21 -14.91 -8.92
C ILE A 411 4.17 -14.60 -7.42
N GLY A 412 4.57 -13.39 -7.06
CA GLY A 412 4.48 -12.90 -5.68
C GLY A 412 5.85 -12.78 -5.04
N SER A 413 6.01 -13.34 -3.84
CA SER A 413 7.20 -13.18 -3.01
C SER A 413 7.51 -14.46 -2.23
N GLY A 414 8.78 -14.83 -2.15
CA GLY A 414 9.24 -16.06 -1.49
C GLY A 414 10.12 -16.89 -2.42
N THR A 415 10.50 -18.06 -1.95
CA THR A 415 11.35 -19.00 -2.70
C THR A 415 10.52 -20.19 -3.16
N VAL A 416 10.65 -20.58 -4.42
CA VAL A 416 10.15 -21.87 -4.92
C VAL A 416 11.37 -22.75 -5.17
N VAL A 417 11.43 -23.93 -4.57
CA VAL A 417 12.45 -24.93 -4.81
C VAL A 417 11.83 -26.07 -5.61
N VAL A 418 12.28 -26.25 -6.84
CA VAL A 418 11.89 -27.39 -7.69
C VAL A 418 13.00 -28.42 -7.61
N SER A 419 12.67 -29.60 -7.09
CA SER A 419 13.61 -30.72 -6.96
C SER A 419 13.31 -31.87 -7.92
N ALA A 420 12.10 -31.89 -8.50
CA ALA A 420 11.71 -32.87 -9.50
C ALA A 420 12.34 -32.60 -10.88
N GLY A 421 12.56 -33.67 -11.64
CA GLY A 421 12.81 -33.55 -13.08
C GLY A 421 11.50 -33.39 -13.84
N ASN A 422 11.29 -32.23 -14.46
CA ASN A 422 10.06 -31.88 -15.18
C ASN A 422 10.24 -32.10 -16.68
N ASP A 423 10.43 -33.37 -17.08
CA ASP A 423 10.65 -33.73 -18.48
C ASP A 423 9.35 -33.64 -19.29
N ALA A 424 8.20 -33.87 -18.66
CA ALA A 424 6.89 -33.70 -19.27
C ALA A 424 6.41 -32.23 -19.34
N PHE A 425 7.22 -31.27 -18.88
CA PHE A 425 6.91 -29.85 -18.99
C PHE A 425 7.42 -29.28 -20.33
N LEU A 426 6.49 -29.10 -21.27
CA LEU A 426 6.72 -28.55 -22.61
C LEU A 426 6.18 -27.12 -22.76
N GLY A 427 5.65 -26.55 -21.67
CA GLY A 427 5.01 -25.23 -21.65
C GLY A 427 5.98 -24.05 -21.54
N ASP A 428 5.41 -22.86 -21.39
CA ASP A 428 6.11 -21.63 -21.02
C ASP A 428 6.14 -21.48 -19.49
N LEU A 429 7.23 -20.94 -18.97
CA LEU A 429 7.40 -20.65 -17.56
C LEU A 429 7.63 -19.16 -17.33
N GLU A 430 6.79 -18.53 -16.51
CA GLU A 430 6.96 -17.14 -16.09
C GLU A 430 7.25 -17.06 -14.59
N ILE A 431 8.26 -16.28 -14.22
CA ILE A 431 8.74 -16.06 -12.85
C ILE A 431 8.67 -14.56 -12.60
N ALA A 432 7.80 -14.11 -11.69
CA ALA A 432 7.59 -12.70 -11.38
C ALA A 432 7.65 -12.43 -9.87
N GLY A 433 8.69 -11.71 -9.42
CA GLY A 433 8.89 -11.34 -8.01
C GLY A 433 9.33 -12.46 -7.05
N VAL A 434 9.27 -13.72 -7.48
CA VAL A 434 9.71 -14.88 -6.69
C VAL A 434 11.11 -15.34 -7.05
N ASP A 435 11.76 -16.03 -6.11
CA ASP A 435 13.03 -16.70 -6.34
C ASP A 435 12.79 -18.18 -6.66
N LEU A 436 12.84 -18.58 -7.94
CA LEU A 436 12.77 -19.97 -8.37
C LEU A 436 14.16 -20.60 -8.34
N VAL A 437 14.36 -21.58 -7.48
CA VAL A 437 15.57 -22.37 -7.33
C VAL A 437 15.35 -23.74 -7.96
N LEU A 438 16.18 -24.09 -8.95
CA LEU A 438 16.31 -25.46 -9.43
C LEU A 438 17.27 -26.17 -8.48
N GLY A 439 16.72 -27.02 -7.60
CA GLY A 439 17.44 -27.78 -6.59
C GLY A 439 18.14 -29.02 -7.16
N ASP A 440 18.63 -29.90 -6.28
CA ASP A 440 19.24 -31.17 -6.71
C ASP A 440 18.19 -32.05 -7.39
N GLY A 441 18.41 -32.39 -8.66
CA GLY A 441 17.43 -33.08 -9.52
C GLY A 441 16.44 -32.17 -10.25
N GLY A 442 16.30 -30.91 -9.81
CA GLY A 442 15.43 -29.91 -10.40
C GLY A 442 15.80 -29.58 -11.84
N ARG A 443 14.91 -29.88 -12.79
CA ARG A 443 15.12 -29.50 -14.20
C ARG A 443 13.84 -29.19 -14.96
N PHE A 444 13.97 -28.38 -16.01
CA PHE A 444 12.96 -28.21 -17.04
C PHE A 444 13.57 -28.65 -18.38
N GLY A 445 13.04 -29.73 -18.96
CA GLY A 445 13.54 -30.29 -20.22
C GLY A 445 13.28 -29.33 -21.38
N ASP A 446 12.15 -29.48 -22.06
CA ASP A 446 11.83 -28.77 -23.30
C ASP A 446 10.87 -27.59 -23.08
N ALA A 447 11.04 -26.83 -21.99
CA ALA A 447 10.29 -25.59 -21.80
C ALA A 447 10.50 -24.65 -22.98
N ALA A 448 9.41 -24.17 -23.58
CA ALA A 448 9.47 -23.38 -24.82
C ALA A 448 10.10 -22.00 -24.56
N HIS A 449 9.64 -21.30 -23.52
CA HIS A 449 10.18 -20.03 -23.08
C HIS A 449 10.20 -19.90 -21.55
N LEU A 450 11.28 -19.34 -21.03
CA LEU A 450 11.43 -18.95 -19.62
C LEU A 450 11.47 -17.43 -19.53
N THR A 451 10.56 -16.81 -18.78
CA THR A 451 10.57 -15.37 -18.54
C THR A 451 10.79 -15.09 -17.07
N VAL A 452 11.81 -14.29 -16.75
CA VAL A 452 12.10 -13.80 -15.40
C VAL A 452 11.87 -12.30 -15.37
N SER A 453 10.99 -11.85 -14.50
CA SER A 453 10.54 -10.47 -14.47
C SER A 453 10.27 -9.96 -13.06
N GLU A 454 10.07 -8.64 -12.95
CA GLU A 454 9.65 -7.98 -11.72
C GLU A 454 10.48 -8.38 -10.49
N GLY A 455 11.80 -8.47 -10.68
CA GLY A 455 12.75 -8.75 -9.61
C GLY A 455 12.84 -10.22 -9.22
N GLY A 456 12.10 -11.08 -9.91
CA GLY A 456 12.21 -12.52 -9.75
C GLY A 456 13.61 -13.02 -10.10
N THR A 457 13.97 -14.16 -9.52
CA THR A 457 15.25 -14.82 -9.75
C THR A 457 15.02 -16.22 -10.28
N LEU A 458 15.71 -16.57 -11.36
CA LEU A 458 15.94 -17.96 -11.72
C LEU A 458 17.33 -18.35 -11.19
N ALA A 459 17.36 -19.10 -10.10
CA ALA A 459 18.57 -19.62 -9.50
C ALA A 459 18.79 -21.07 -9.94
N ILE A 460 19.90 -21.30 -10.63
CA ILE A 460 20.32 -22.62 -11.05
C ILE A 460 21.35 -23.10 -10.05
N SER A 461 20.97 -24.03 -9.17
CA SER A 461 21.87 -24.70 -8.24
C SER A 461 22.27 -26.04 -8.81
N ILE A 462 23.55 -26.20 -9.15
CA ILE A 462 24.02 -27.47 -9.74
C ILE A 462 24.53 -28.40 -8.66
N GLY A 463 23.73 -29.43 -8.39
CA GLY A 463 24.20 -30.63 -7.71
C GLY A 463 25.25 -31.37 -8.54
N ALA A 464 25.90 -32.37 -7.95
CA ALA A 464 26.97 -33.13 -8.60
C ALA A 464 26.53 -33.96 -9.83
N SER A 465 25.25 -33.91 -10.24
CA SER A 465 24.70 -34.71 -11.34
C SER A 465 24.97 -34.10 -12.73
N GLU A 466 25.19 -34.98 -13.73
CA GLU A 466 25.62 -34.60 -15.08
C GLU A 466 24.50 -34.08 -16.00
N ALA A 467 23.23 -34.03 -15.58
CA ALA A 467 22.14 -33.52 -16.42
C ALA A 467 22.10 -31.98 -16.43
N SER A 468 21.85 -31.37 -17.59
CA SER A 468 21.64 -29.91 -17.67
C SER A 468 20.28 -29.57 -17.03
N PRO A 469 20.23 -28.58 -16.11
CA PRO A 469 18.99 -28.21 -15.42
C PRO A 469 17.95 -27.55 -16.33
N LEU A 470 18.40 -27.04 -17.48
CA LEU A 470 17.57 -26.54 -18.56
C LEU A 470 18.04 -27.19 -19.87
N SER A 471 17.15 -27.47 -20.83
CA SER A 471 17.63 -27.81 -22.17
C SER A 471 18.44 -26.66 -22.76
N GLY A 472 19.44 -26.99 -23.56
CA GLY A 472 20.26 -25.99 -24.27
C GLY A 472 19.50 -25.17 -25.33
N ASN A 473 18.20 -25.39 -25.49
CA ASN A 473 17.34 -24.71 -26.45
C ASN A 473 16.37 -23.71 -25.80
N ALA A 474 16.12 -23.82 -24.49
CA ALA A 474 15.13 -22.98 -23.82
C ALA A 474 15.63 -21.52 -23.75
N ALA A 475 14.89 -20.61 -24.38
CA ALA A 475 15.23 -19.18 -24.34
C ALA A 475 14.83 -18.58 -22.99
N ILE A 476 15.73 -17.82 -22.38
CA ILE A 476 15.54 -17.13 -21.11
C ILE A 476 15.40 -15.63 -21.38
N THR A 477 14.20 -15.08 -21.18
CA THR A 477 13.94 -13.65 -21.27
C THR A 477 14.01 -13.02 -19.89
N LEU A 478 14.91 -12.06 -19.71
CA LEU A 478 15.01 -11.23 -18.51
C LEU A 478 14.33 -9.88 -18.78
N SER A 479 13.32 -9.55 -17.98
CA SER A 479 12.62 -8.25 -18.01
C SER A 479 12.54 -7.69 -16.60
N SER A 480 13.63 -7.08 -16.15
CA SER A 480 13.86 -6.72 -14.75
C SER A 480 14.11 -7.95 -13.86
N GLY A 481 14.66 -9.03 -14.44
CA GLY A 481 14.87 -10.32 -13.78
C GLY A 481 16.34 -10.63 -13.51
N THR A 482 16.56 -11.61 -12.61
CA THR A 482 17.89 -12.11 -12.26
C THR A 482 18.06 -13.56 -12.72
N LEU A 483 19.15 -13.83 -13.43
CA LEU A 483 19.66 -15.20 -13.62
C LEU A 483 20.81 -15.41 -12.64
N ARG A 484 20.62 -16.25 -11.63
CA ARG A 484 21.66 -16.61 -10.66
C ARG A 484 22.18 -18.00 -10.93
N TRP A 485 23.50 -18.14 -10.88
CA TRP A 485 24.17 -19.42 -11.00
C TRP A 485 25.00 -19.72 -9.76
N ASP A 486 24.60 -20.79 -9.07
CA ASP A 486 25.27 -21.30 -7.89
C ASP A 486 25.80 -22.70 -8.18
N ASP A 487 27.13 -22.86 -8.19
CA ASP A 487 27.73 -24.17 -8.35
C ASP A 487 28.80 -24.41 -7.27
N PRO A 488 28.46 -25.16 -6.22
CA PRO A 488 29.42 -25.49 -5.17
C PRO A 488 30.47 -26.53 -5.60
N HIS A 489 30.33 -27.16 -6.77
CA HIS A 489 31.18 -28.26 -7.22
C HIS A 489 32.20 -27.83 -8.28
N ALA A 490 33.49 -28.05 -7.99
CA ALA A 490 34.62 -27.55 -8.77
C ALA A 490 34.99 -28.37 -10.03
N ALA A 491 34.06 -29.13 -10.60
CA ALA A 491 34.33 -29.93 -11.80
C ALA A 491 34.06 -29.09 -13.05
N ASN A 492 35.03 -29.00 -13.97
CA ASN A 492 35.05 -28.20 -15.22
C ASN A 492 33.96 -28.53 -16.26
N ALA A 493 32.72 -28.83 -15.85
CA ALA A 493 31.62 -29.08 -16.76
C ALA A 493 31.20 -27.77 -17.44
N THR A 494 31.16 -27.79 -18.78
CA THR A 494 30.51 -26.72 -19.55
C THR A 494 29.02 -27.01 -19.60
N ARG A 495 28.21 -26.02 -19.24
CA ARG A 495 26.75 -26.12 -19.33
C ARG A 495 26.24 -25.11 -20.35
N THR A 496 25.32 -25.54 -21.19
CA THR A 496 24.74 -24.71 -22.26
C THR A 496 23.32 -24.32 -21.90
N LEU A 497 23.05 -23.01 -21.94
CA LEU A 497 21.71 -22.42 -21.94
C LEU A 497 21.31 -22.08 -23.37
N GLY A 498 20.01 -21.89 -23.60
CA GLY A 498 19.51 -21.32 -24.84
C GLY A 498 19.88 -19.84 -25.01
N ASP A 499 19.05 -19.12 -25.74
CA ASP A 499 19.22 -17.67 -25.92
C ASP A 499 18.91 -16.91 -24.63
N ILE A 500 19.71 -15.90 -24.31
CA ILE A 500 19.39 -14.92 -23.26
C ILE A 500 18.87 -13.67 -23.94
N ILE A 501 17.65 -13.25 -23.57
CA ILE A 501 16.95 -12.11 -24.18
C ILE A 501 16.73 -11.05 -23.11
N LEU A 502 17.21 -9.82 -23.33
CA LEU A 502 16.91 -8.68 -22.48
C LEU A 502 15.64 -7.98 -23.00
N GLY A 503 14.53 -8.25 -22.31
CA GLY A 503 13.18 -7.80 -22.64
C GLY A 503 12.81 -6.40 -22.13
N GLY A 504 13.49 -5.92 -21.09
CA GLY A 504 13.25 -4.61 -20.48
C GLY A 504 13.94 -4.46 -19.14
N GLY A 505 13.91 -3.25 -18.56
CA GLY A 505 14.35 -2.99 -17.19
C GLY A 505 15.84 -3.21 -16.91
N ALA A 506 16.18 -3.27 -15.62
CA ALA A 506 17.50 -3.60 -15.10
C ALA A 506 17.60 -5.10 -14.81
N ASN A 507 18.34 -5.81 -15.65
CA ASN A 507 18.54 -7.25 -15.55
C ASN A 507 19.86 -7.57 -14.86
N ARG A 508 19.93 -8.72 -14.20
CA ARG A 508 21.14 -9.16 -13.51
C ARG A 508 21.53 -10.58 -13.89
N ILE A 509 22.82 -10.82 -14.01
CA ILE A 509 23.41 -12.16 -14.01
C ILE A 509 24.36 -12.24 -12.82
N GLU A 510 24.15 -13.23 -11.97
CA GLU A 510 24.94 -13.45 -10.75
C GLU A 510 25.69 -14.77 -10.81
N ARG A 511 26.92 -14.75 -10.28
CA ARG A 511 27.76 -15.94 -10.16
C ARG A 511 28.41 -15.98 -8.78
N SER A 512 28.21 -17.07 -8.05
CA SER A 512 28.74 -17.26 -6.68
C SER A 512 30.04 -18.08 -6.56
N SER A 513 30.45 -18.81 -7.60
CA SER A 513 31.69 -19.61 -7.57
C SER A 513 32.49 -19.53 -8.87
N ALA A 514 33.82 -19.65 -8.78
CA ALA A 514 34.75 -19.37 -9.89
C ALA A 514 35.13 -20.58 -10.76
N ALA A 515 34.60 -21.78 -10.47
CA ALA A 515 35.13 -23.00 -11.08
C ALA A 515 34.57 -23.32 -12.48
N ASN A 516 33.34 -22.90 -12.81
CA ASN A 516 32.62 -23.48 -13.97
C ASN A 516 32.37 -22.51 -15.13
N HIS A 517 32.22 -23.08 -16.32
CA HIS A 517 31.97 -22.37 -17.58
C HIS A 517 30.48 -22.48 -17.95
N LEU A 518 29.75 -21.39 -17.79
CA LEU A 518 28.39 -21.25 -18.30
C LEU A 518 28.44 -20.71 -19.72
N ARG A 519 27.80 -21.41 -20.65
CA ARG A 519 27.68 -21.02 -22.05
C ARG A 519 26.22 -20.78 -22.39
N ALA A 520 25.94 -19.79 -23.21
CA ALA A 520 24.62 -19.53 -23.78
C ALA A 520 24.72 -19.46 -25.31
N ASN A 521 23.59 -19.62 -26.00
CA ASN A 521 23.57 -19.55 -27.46
C ASN A 521 23.85 -18.12 -27.93
N SER A 522 23.05 -17.16 -27.48
CA SER A 522 23.21 -15.74 -27.78
C SER A 522 22.82 -14.86 -26.59
N LEU A 523 23.22 -13.60 -26.64
CA LEU A 523 22.64 -12.54 -25.82
C LEU A 523 22.07 -11.46 -26.73
N THR A 524 20.76 -11.34 -26.74
CA THR A 524 20.03 -10.39 -27.58
C THR A 524 19.29 -9.38 -26.72
N ARG A 525 19.25 -8.14 -27.19
CA ARG A 525 18.53 -7.05 -26.52
C ARG A 525 17.38 -6.57 -27.40
N ILE A 526 16.15 -6.89 -26.99
CA ILE A 526 14.94 -6.50 -27.76
C ILE A 526 14.43 -5.13 -27.34
N ASP A 527 14.51 -4.80 -26.05
CA ASP A 527 14.28 -3.44 -25.58
C ASP A 527 15.62 -2.70 -25.55
N PRO A 528 15.82 -1.69 -26.40
CA PRO A 528 17.07 -0.96 -26.44
C PRO A 528 17.32 -0.10 -25.19
N ARG A 529 16.40 -0.02 -24.22
CA ARG A 529 16.55 0.72 -22.94
C ARG A 529 16.79 -0.24 -21.76
N SER A 530 16.76 -1.55 -21.98
CA SER A 530 17.18 -2.51 -20.97
C SER A 530 18.68 -2.38 -20.66
N THR A 531 19.03 -2.67 -19.41
CA THR A 531 20.41 -2.69 -18.90
C THR A 531 20.74 -4.06 -18.32
N LEU A 532 22.03 -4.38 -18.28
CA LEU A 532 22.55 -5.62 -17.72
C LEU A 532 23.63 -5.32 -16.68
N LEU A 533 23.45 -5.86 -15.48
CA LEU A 533 24.49 -5.92 -14.45
C LEU A 533 24.98 -7.36 -14.32
N VAL A 534 26.28 -7.58 -14.44
CA VAL A 534 26.88 -8.89 -14.12
C VAL A 534 27.69 -8.78 -12.84
N GLU A 535 27.32 -9.59 -11.86
CA GLU A 535 27.95 -9.58 -10.55
C GLU A 535 28.78 -10.83 -10.28
N LEU A 536 30.04 -10.59 -9.91
CA LEU A 536 30.96 -11.59 -9.40
C LEU A 536 30.95 -11.59 -7.88
N ILE A 537 30.37 -12.64 -7.32
CA ILE A 537 30.37 -12.91 -5.88
C ILE A 537 31.50 -13.93 -5.63
N GLY A 538 32.56 -13.54 -4.92
CA GLY A 538 33.62 -14.45 -4.47
C GLY A 538 35.08 -13.99 -4.65
N PRO A 539 36.06 -14.74 -4.08
CA PRO A 539 37.47 -14.36 -4.03
C PRO A 539 38.23 -14.52 -5.35
N ASN A 540 37.80 -15.40 -6.25
CA ASN A 540 38.46 -15.67 -7.53
C ASN A 540 37.81 -14.87 -8.67
N ARG A 541 38.44 -13.73 -9.03
CA ARG A 541 37.86 -12.68 -9.90
C ARG A 541 38.38 -12.67 -11.34
N SER A 542 39.16 -13.69 -11.69
CA SER A 542 39.88 -13.78 -12.95
C SER A 542 39.36 -15.00 -13.70
N GLY A 543 38.50 -14.79 -14.69
CA GLY A 543 37.90 -15.84 -15.50
C GLY A 543 36.83 -15.28 -16.43
N SER A 544 36.51 -16.03 -17.49
CA SER A 544 35.31 -15.78 -18.29
C SER A 544 34.07 -15.92 -17.40
N LEU A 545 33.15 -14.96 -17.50
CA LEU A 545 31.92 -14.93 -16.71
C LEU A 545 30.87 -15.88 -17.28
N MET A 546 30.68 -15.77 -18.58
CA MET A 546 29.75 -16.52 -19.41
C MET A 546 30.27 -16.44 -20.84
N GLU A 547 30.14 -17.52 -21.59
CA GLU A 547 30.49 -17.62 -23.01
C GLU A 547 29.22 -17.56 -23.86
N PHE A 548 29.25 -16.81 -24.97
CA PHE A 548 28.19 -16.80 -25.97
C PHE A 548 28.67 -17.39 -27.28
N THR A 549 27.90 -18.30 -27.85
CA THR A 549 28.24 -18.96 -29.12
C THR A 549 28.07 -18.02 -30.32
N ASP A 550 26.99 -17.24 -30.31
CA ASP A 550 26.68 -16.23 -31.30
C ASP A 550 26.91 -14.83 -30.72
N THR A 551 27.92 -14.15 -31.25
CA THR A 551 28.34 -12.80 -30.84
C THR A 551 27.80 -11.72 -31.78
N THR A 552 27.06 -12.05 -32.84
CA THR A 552 26.70 -11.11 -33.91
C THR A 552 25.91 -9.90 -33.41
N ALA A 553 24.91 -10.15 -32.55
CA ALA A 553 24.11 -9.10 -31.91
C ALA A 553 24.95 -8.25 -30.93
N LEU A 554 25.96 -8.86 -30.32
CA LEU A 554 26.85 -8.21 -29.36
C LEU A 554 27.81 -7.27 -30.09
N GLU A 555 28.54 -7.77 -31.08
CA GLU A 555 29.53 -7.00 -31.83
C GLU A 555 28.95 -5.75 -32.49
N SER A 556 27.74 -5.85 -33.05
CA SER A 556 27.06 -4.73 -33.70
C SER A 556 26.61 -3.63 -32.73
N SER A 557 26.53 -3.93 -31.42
CA SER A 557 26.10 -2.99 -30.39
C SER A 557 27.26 -2.31 -29.64
N ALA A 558 28.51 -2.73 -29.89
CA ALA A 558 29.69 -2.17 -29.23
C ALA A 558 30.02 -0.77 -29.76
N ILE A 559 30.25 0.19 -28.87
CA ILE A 559 30.63 1.56 -29.22
C ILE A 559 31.93 1.91 -28.52
N GLY A 560 33.00 2.13 -29.30
CA GLY A 560 34.34 2.39 -28.79
C GLY A 560 34.85 1.28 -27.85
N GLY A 561 34.48 0.03 -28.17
CA GLY A 561 34.90 -1.17 -27.44
C GLY A 561 34.14 -1.44 -26.14
N ILE A 562 33.01 -0.78 -25.88
CA ILE A 562 32.17 -1.04 -24.70
C ILE A 562 30.68 -1.12 -25.05
N HIS A 563 29.88 -1.62 -24.11
CA HIS A 563 28.42 -1.58 -24.15
C HIS A 563 27.89 -0.65 -23.03
N PRO A 564 27.35 0.54 -23.34
CA PRO A 564 26.97 1.53 -22.34
C PRO A 564 25.78 1.10 -21.45
N TRP A 565 25.08 0.03 -21.84
CA TRP A 565 23.98 -0.57 -21.10
C TRP A 565 24.41 -1.75 -20.20
N PHE A 566 25.69 -2.13 -20.24
CA PHE A 566 26.21 -3.32 -19.55
C PHE A 566 27.38 -2.96 -18.62
N VAL A 567 27.25 -3.33 -17.35
CA VAL A 567 28.26 -3.13 -16.29
C VAL A 567 28.60 -4.46 -15.63
N VAL A 568 29.88 -4.62 -15.27
CA VAL A 568 30.38 -5.72 -14.45
C VAL A 568 30.79 -5.18 -13.09
N THR A 569 30.26 -5.77 -12.02
CA THR A 569 30.67 -5.51 -10.64
C THR A 569 31.41 -6.69 -10.07
N THR A 570 32.41 -6.40 -9.23
CA THR A 570 33.04 -7.43 -8.41
C THR A 570 32.94 -7.06 -6.94
N GLY A 571 32.18 -7.84 -6.19
CA GLY A 571 32.09 -7.69 -4.74
C GLY A 571 33.38 -8.15 -4.07
N SER A 572 33.87 -7.43 -3.06
CA SER A 572 34.81 -7.96 -2.08
C SER A 572 34.15 -8.05 -0.72
N SER A 573 34.40 -9.13 0.01
CA SER A 573 34.15 -9.21 1.45
C SER A 573 34.89 -8.13 2.26
N ALA A 574 35.75 -7.33 1.60
CA ALA A 574 36.56 -6.26 2.18
C ALA A 574 36.13 -4.84 1.74
N GLY A 575 34.90 -4.65 1.23
CA GLY A 575 34.33 -3.31 0.99
C GLY A 575 34.89 -2.54 -0.22
N SER A 576 35.65 -3.19 -1.09
CA SER A 576 36.18 -2.66 -2.36
C SER A 576 35.40 -3.21 -3.55
N SER A 577 34.10 -2.94 -3.58
CA SER A 577 33.30 -3.17 -4.79
C SER A 577 33.77 -2.22 -5.88
N ARG A 578 34.09 -2.79 -7.05
CA ARG A 578 34.49 -2.04 -8.24
C ARG A 578 33.53 -2.35 -9.36
N SER A 579 33.01 -1.31 -9.99
CA SER A 579 32.22 -1.41 -11.22
C SER A 579 33.06 -0.97 -12.43
N ASP A 580 32.90 -1.68 -13.54
CA ASP A 580 33.53 -1.37 -14.82
C ASP A 580 32.53 -1.61 -15.95
N TRP A 581 32.67 -0.93 -17.08
CA TRP A 581 31.89 -1.26 -18.28
C TRP A 581 32.10 -2.71 -18.68
N GLY A 582 31.07 -3.31 -19.25
CA GLY A 582 31.13 -4.65 -19.80
C GLY A 582 31.59 -4.68 -21.26
N ILE A 583 32.31 -5.75 -21.62
CA ILE A 583 32.77 -6.07 -22.97
C ILE A 583 32.58 -7.56 -23.28
N PHE A 584 32.64 -7.88 -24.56
CA PHE A 584 32.84 -9.24 -25.06
C PHE A 584 34.21 -9.33 -25.72
N ASP A 585 34.93 -10.44 -25.48
CA ASP A 585 36.14 -10.73 -26.26
C ASP A 585 35.82 -11.41 -27.59
N SER A 586 36.86 -11.71 -28.37
CA SER A 586 36.73 -12.38 -29.67
C SER A 586 36.14 -13.79 -29.59
N ASP A 587 36.13 -14.39 -28.41
CA ASP A 587 35.62 -15.73 -28.17
C ASP A 587 34.20 -15.69 -27.56
N GLY A 588 33.58 -14.51 -27.51
CA GLY A 588 32.24 -14.32 -26.96
C GLY A 588 32.17 -14.34 -25.43
N HIS A 589 33.31 -14.24 -24.74
CA HIS A 589 33.32 -14.20 -23.28
C HIS A 589 32.95 -12.82 -22.75
N LEU A 590 32.03 -12.81 -21.79
CA LEU A 590 31.68 -11.63 -21.04
C LEU A 590 32.82 -11.26 -20.07
N LYS A 591 33.31 -10.02 -20.18
CA LYS A 591 34.46 -9.50 -19.42
C LYS A 591 34.23 -8.06 -18.98
N ARG A 592 35.04 -7.63 -18.01
CA ARG A 592 35.14 -6.22 -17.61
C ARG A 592 36.07 -5.44 -18.54
N TYR A 593 35.74 -4.19 -18.78
CA TYR A 593 36.61 -3.22 -19.43
C TYR A 593 37.62 -2.65 -18.43
N VAL A 594 38.92 -2.76 -18.69
CA VAL A 594 39.97 -2.32 -17.76
C VAL A 594 40.94 -1.28 -18.34
N THR A 595 40.85 -0.99 -19.63
CA THR A 595 41.81 -0.16 -20.37
C THR A 595 41.38 1.30 -20.48
N TYR A 596 40.96 1.90 -19.36
CA TYR A 596 40.53 3.29 -19.34
C TYR A 596 41.65 4.28 -19.66
N TYR A 597 41.30 5.34 -20.37
CA TYR A 597 42.15 6.48 -20.61
C TYR A 597 42.20 7.39 -19.37
N ALA A 598 43.40 7.63 -18.84
CA ALA A 598 43.64 8.46 -17.65
C ALA A 598 44.58 9.66 -17.94
N GLY A 599 44.79 9.99 -19.22
CA GLY A 599 45.57 11.17 -19.61
C GLY A 599 44.85 12.49 -19.33
N SER A 600 45.59 13.59 -19.44
CA SER A 600 45.06 14.96 -19.29
C SER A 600 43.87 15.25 -20.20
N GLU A 601 42.96 16.12 -19.80
CA GLU A 601 41.75 16.42 -20.59
C GLU A 601 42.04 16.97 -22.00
N GLY A 602 43.14 17.71 -22.17
CA GLY A 602 43.57 18.24 -23.47
C GLY A 602 43.89 17.18 -24.53
N THR A 603 44.08 15.92 -24.12
CA THR A 603 44.39 14.81 -25.01
C THR A 603 43.21 13.84 -25.16
N TRP A 604 42.03 14.19 -24.64
CA TRP A 604 40.82 13.41 -24.79
C TRP A 604 40.29 13.47 -26.23
N THR A 605 39.90 12.32 -26.75
CA THR A 605 39.37 12.12 -28.11
C THR A 605 38.12 11.26 -28.07
N ALA A 606 37.35 11.28 -29.16
CA ALA A 606 36.08 10.54 -29.27
C ALA A 606 36.22 9.01 -29.09
N GLY A 607 37.42 8.45 -29.23
CA GLY A 607 37.69 7.03 -28.98
C GLY A 607 38.05 6.68 -27.54
N ASN A 608 38.21 7.66 -26.65
CA ASN A 608 38.67 7.41 -25.28
C ASN A 608 37.52 7.05 -24.33
N ASN A 609 37.64 5.90 -23.66
CA ASN A 609 36.86 5.57 -22.45
C ASN A 609 37.58 6.19 -21.25
N VAL A 610 37.16 7.36 -20.81
CA VAL A 610 37.90 8.17 -19.82
C VAL A 610 37.55 7.74 -18.41
N ASN A 611 38.55 7.66 -17.53
CA ASN A 611 38.37 7.44 -16.11
C ASN A 611 38.90 8.64 -15.30
N VAL A 612 38.00 9.35 -14.63
CA VAL A 612 38.33 10.52 -13.81
C VAL A 612 38.42 10.10 -12.34
N THR A 613 39.63 10.17 -11.78
CA THR A 613 39.92 9.77 -10.39
C THR A 613 40.31 10.93 -9.48
N ALA A 614 40.64 12.09 -10.07
CA ALA A 614 40.94 13.34 -9.39
C ALA A 614 40.17 14.49 -10.05
N THR A 615 40.13 15.66 -9.42
CA THR A 615 39.49 16.85 -10.00
C THR A 615 40.10 17.18 -11.36
N THR A 616 39.26 17.23 -12.39
CA THR A 616 39.64 17.51 -13.78
C THR A 616 38.76 18.64 -14.30
N THR A 617 39.39 19.65 -14.92
CA THR A 617 38.69 20.83 -15.45
C THR A 617 38.79 20.86 -16.95
N LEU A 618 37.67 20.92 -17.66
CA LEU A 618 37.68 21.09 -19.11
C LEU A 618 38.17 22.50 -19.48
N SER A 619 39.05 22.57 -20.48
CA SER A 619 39.50 23.85 -21.06
C SER A 619 38.86 24.18 -22.41
N ASP A 620 38.11 23.24 -22.97
CA ASP A 620 37.38 23.36 -24.24
C ASP A 620 36.23 22.33 -24.26
N ASN A 621 35.37 22.42 -25.26
CA ASN A 621 34.42 21.36 -25.57
C ASN A 621 35.17 20.05 -25.88
N ARG A 622 34.74 18.95 -25.25
CA ARG A 622 35.37 17.64 -25.42
C ARG A 622 34.37 16.61 -25.92
N THR A 623 34.87 15.73 -26.78
CA THR A 623 34.15 14.51 -27.17
C THR A 623 34.97 13.32 -26.71
N ILE A 624 34.35 12.44 -25.93
CA ILE A 624 34.94 11.17 -25.44
C ILE A 624 34.01 10.02 -25.78
N ASN A 625 34.48 8.78 -25.71
CA ASN A 625 33.60 7.62 -25.94
C ASN A 625 32.67 7.40 -24.74
N SER A 626 33.23 7.24 -23.55
CA SER A 626 32.47 7.02 -22.30
C SER A 626 33.18 7.68 -21.12
N LEU A 627 32.43 7.89 -20.03
CA LEU A 627 32.95 8.46 -18.80
C LEU A 627 32.77 7.47 -17.64
N ARG A 628 33.86 7.17 -16.93
CA ARG A 628 33.86 6.52 -15.63
C ARG A 628 34.33 7.51 -14.57
N LEU A 629 33.53 7.68 -13.53
CA LEU A 629 33.83 8.48 -12.36
C LEU A 629 34.19 7.53 -11.23
N GLY A 630 35.46 7.53 -10.85
CA GLY A 630 35.92 6.79 -9.68
C GLY A 630 35.58 7.56 -8.40
N SER A 631 36.42 8.54 -8.09
CA SER A 631 36.27 9.45 -6.93
C SER A 631 36.55 10.91 -7.29
N GLY A 632 36.73 11.20 -8.59
CA GLY A 632 37.09 12.53 -9.06
C GLY A 632 35.87 13.41 -9.30
N VAL A 633 36.13 14.71 -9.38
CA VAL A 633 35.16 15.74 -9.77
C VAL A 633 35.49 16.17 -11.20
N LEU A 634 34.49 16.26 -12.08
CA LEU A 634 34.67 16.82 -13.42
C LEU A 634 34.07 18.22 -13.47
N LEU A 635 34.89 19.24 -13.68
CA LEU A 635 34.47 20.64 -13.82
C LEU A 635 34.33 20.94 -15.33
N LEU A 636 33.15 21.32 -15.79
CA LEU A 636 32.89 21.64 -17.21
C LEU A 636 33.25 23.08 -17.58
N GLU A 637 33.23 24.01 -16.62
CA GLU A 637 33.52 25.45 -16.79
C GLU A 637 32.79 26.10 -17.97
N GLY A 638 31.50 25.80 -18.16
CA GLY A 638 30.73 26.31 -19.30
C GLY A 638 30.92 25.56 -20.62
N HIS A 639 31.75 24.51 -20.66
CA HIS A 639 31.99 23.71 -21.86
C HIS A 639 31.03 22.52 -22.00
N THR A 640 30.89 22.03 -23.22
CA THR A 640 30.10 20.84 -23.56
C THR A 640 30.96 19.59 -23.56
N LEU A 641 30.54 18.58 -22.81
CA LEU A 641 31.05 17.22 -22.88
C LEU A 641 30.10 16.35 -23.71
N THR A 642 30.57 15.87 -24.87
CA THR A 642 29.85 14.92 -25.73
C THR A 642 30.32 13.50 -25.43
N ILE A 643 29.40 12.64 -25.00
CA ILE A 643 29.65 11.22 -24.72
C ILE A 643 29.23 10.37 -25.93
N GLY A 644 30.20 9.80 -26.63
CA GLY A 644 30.02 9.07 -27.88
C GLY A 644 29.15 7.83 -27.76
N SER A 645 29.38 6.99 -26.74
CA SER A 645 28.57 5.80 -26.45
C SER A 645 27.29 6.11 -25.70
N GLY A 646 27.21 7.28 -25.06
CA GLY A 646 26.17 7.60 -24.10
C GLY A 646 26.36 6.99 -22.71
N GLY A 647 27.51 6.39 -22.38
CA GLY A 647 27.75 5.77 -21.07
C GLY A 647 28.42 6.69 -20.04
N ILE A 648 27.77 6.89 -18.89
CA ILE A 648 28.35 7.42 -17.65
C ILE A 648 28.26 6.36 -16.54
N LEU A 649 29.38 6.03 -15.91
CA LEU A 649 29.47 5.04 -14.83
C LEU A 649 30.10 5.66 -13.58
N VAL A 650 29.39 5.60 -12.46
CA VAL A 650 29.97 5.89 -11.13
C VAL A 650 30.35 4.58 -10.47
N SER A 651 31.65 4.37 -10.28
CA SER A 651 32.22 3.01 -10.12
C SER A 651 32.64 2.60 -8.72
N ASN A 652 32.70 3.54 -7.77
CA ASN A 652 33.24 3.33 -6.43
C ASN A 652 32.19 3.71 -5.39
N ASN A 653 32.31 3.25 -4.14
CA ASN A 653 31.44 3.58 -3.01
C ASN A 653 31.54 5.05 -2.53
N ARG A 654 32.00 5.98 -3.37
CA ARG A 654 32.10 7.40 -3.03
C ARG A 654 31.27 8.23 -4.01
N PRO A 655 30.55 9.26 -3.52
CA PRO A 655 29.81 10.16 -4.39
C PRO A 655 30.72 10.80 -5.43
N ALA A 656 30.19 10.98 -6.64
CA ALA A 656 30.87 11.66 -7.73
C ALA A 656 30.11 12.93 -8.13
N THR A 657 30.82 13.88 -8.75
CA THR A 657 30.22 15.15 -9.17
C THR A 657 30.70 15.52 -10.57
N ILE A 658 29.75 15.88 -11.44
CA ILE A 658 30.00 16.63 -12.67
C ILE A 658 29.47 18.04 -12.41
N TYR A 659 30.39 18.97 -12.25
CA TYR A 659 30.11 20.33 -11.85
C TYR A 659 30.23 21.29 -13.03
N ASP A 660 29.32 22.26 -13.13
CA ASP A 660 29.37 23.28 -14.18
C ASP A 660 30.56 24.24 -13.99
N GLY A 661 30.96 24.59 -12.76
CA GLY A 661 32.16 25.41 -12.51
C GLY A 661 32.02 26.91 -12.80
N GLY A 662 31.16 27.30 -13.74
CA GLY A 662 31.11 28.65 -14.28
C GLY A 662 30.60 29.75 -13.33
N ASN A 663 31.42 30.79 -13.13
CA ASN A 663 31.03 32.10 -12.58
C ASN A 663 30.35 33.04 -13.62
N GLY A 664 29.94 32.52 -14.79
CA GLY A 664 29.47 33.29 -15.95
C GLY A 664 28.08 32.87 -16.47
N SER A 665 27.62 33.49 -17.57
CA SER A 665 26.27 33.29 -18.15
C SER A 665 26.09 32.02 -19.01
N SER A 666 27.13 31.19 -19.17
CA SER A 666 27.10 29.96 -19.98
C SER A 666 27.17 28.73 -19.09
N PHE A 667 26.14 27.88 -19.16
CA PHE A 667 26.12 26.59 -18.49
C PHE A 667 26.86 25.55 -19.33
N GLY A 668 27.73 24.80 -18.69
CA GLY A 668 28.31 23.58 -19.20
C GLY A 668 27.23 22.54 -19.44
N ALA A 669 27.46 21.71 -20.43
CA ALA A 669 26.46 20.77 -20.92
C ALA A 669 27.01 19.36 -21.07
N VAL A 670 26.16 18.38 -20.83
CA VAL A 670 26.38 16.99 -21.20
C VAL A 670 25.43 16.64 -22.34
N THR A 671 25.94 15.98 -23.37
CA THR A 671 25.13 15.46 -24.48
C THR A 671 25.74 14.18 -25.03
N THR A 672 25.06 13.54 -25.99
CA THR A 672 25.52 12.30 -26.63
C THR A 672 25.69 12.48 -28.13
N ALA A 673 26.60 11.69 -28.72
CA ALA A 673 26.77 11.69 -30.16
C ALA A 673 25.59 10.99 -30.86
N GLY A 674 25.08 11.58 -31.93
CA GLY A 674 24.06 10.95 -32.79
C GLY A 674 22.69 10.74 -32.13
N GLY A 675 22.36 11.47 -31.06
CA GLY A 675 21.07 11.37 -30.37
C GLY A 675 20.88 10.05 -29.60
N ARG A 676 21.98 9.38 -29.24
CA ARG A 676 21.95 8.12 -28.50
C ARG A 676 21.41 8.30 -27.07
N PRO A 677 20.78 7.29 -26.47
CA PRO A 677 20.40 7.34 -25.06
C PRO A 677 21.62 7.57 -24.16
N LEU A 678 21.42 8.36 -23.10
CA LEU A 678 22.36 8.54 -22.02
C LEU A 678 22.09 7.50 -20.93
N TYR A 679 22.98 6.53 -20.78
CA TYR A 679 22.96 5.53 -19.72
C TYR A 679 23.80 6.02 -18.54
N ILE A 680 23.18 6.14 -17.38
CA ILE A 680 23.84 6.53 -16.14
C ILE A 680 23.69 5.39 -15.13
N HIS A 681 24.82 4.75 -14.82
CA HIS A 681 24.92 3.67 -13.83
C HIS A 681 25.51 4.22 -12.54
N THR A 682 24.72 4.25 -11.47
CA THR A 682 25.12 4.81 -10.18
C THR A 682 25.35 3.71 -9.13
N HIS A 683 26.61 3.28 -8.99
CA HIS A 683 27.05 2.44 -7.85
C HIS A 683 27.54 3.26 -6.65
N SER A 684 27.43 4.59 -6.76
CA SER A 684 27.35 5.55 -5.66
C SER A 684 26.61 6.79 -6.19
N ALA A 685 26.31 7.75 -5.31
CA ALA A 685 25.55 8.93 -5.67
C ALA A 685 26.28 9.76 -6.74
N LEU A 686 25.54 10.29 -7.72
CA LEU A 686 26.04 11.23 -8.72
C LEU A 686 25.32 12.56 -8.57
N THR A 687 26.06 13.65 -8.44
CA THR A 687 25.50 15.00 -8.59
C THR A 687 25.95 15.59 -9.93
N LEU A 688 24.98 15.91 -10.78
CA LEU A 688 25.18 16.59 -12.06
C LEU A 688 24.59 17.99 -11.94
N THR A 689 25.46 19.00 -12.02
CA THR A 689 25.02 20.42 -12.06
C THR A 689 25.02 21.03 -13.44
N ALA A 690 25.56 20.30 -14.42
CA ALA A 690 25.55 20.68 -15.82
C ALA A 690 24.19 20.35 -16.46
N LYS A 691 23.84 21.11 -17.50
CA LYS A 691 22.61 20.86 -18.27
C LYS A 691 22.76 19.60 -19.12
N ILE A 692 21.76 18.73 -19.15
CA ILE A 692 21.65 17.69 -20.19
C ILE A 692 20.93 18.26 -21.42
N THR A 693 21.48 18.06 -22.61
CA THR A 693 20.96 18.64 -23.87
C THR A 693 20.79 17.63 -24.99
N GLY A 694 19.96 17.99 -25.98
CA GLY A 694 19.80 17.24 -27.23
C GLY A 694 18.53 16.41 -27.33
N GLY A 695 17.63 16.46 -26.34
CA GLY A 695 16.37 15.70 -26.36
C GLY A 695 16.59 14.19 -26.33
N ILE A 696 17.68 13.75 -25.68
CA ILE A 696 18.13 12.37 -25.65
C ILE A 696 17.41 11.59 -24.54
N ASP A 697 17.16 10.30 -24.77
CA ASP A 697 16.60 9.44 -23.72
C ASP A 697 17.59 9.33 -22.54
N LEU A 698 17.08 9.32 -21.32
CA LEU A 698 17.85 9.06 -20.11
C LEU A 698 17.48 7.69 -19.55
N VAL A 699 18.48 6.83 -19.36
CA VAL A 699 18.34 5.54 -18.67
C VAL A 699 19.17 5.59 -17.40
N LYS A 700 18.49 5.66 -16.25
CA LYS A 700 19.08 5.66 -14.91
C LYS A 700 18.92 4.27 -14.29
N THR A 701 20.05 3.69 -13.89
CA THR A 701 20.10 2.39 -13.21
C THR A 701 21.18 2.38 -12.11
N GLY A 702 21.23 1.32 -11.30
CA GLY A 702 22.01 1.23 -10.07
C GLY A 702 21.31 1.83 -8.86
N ALA A 703 21.50 1.22 -7.69
CA ALA A 703 20.72 1.46 -6.47
C ALA A 703 20.84 2.88 -5.87
N HIS A 704 21.85 3.65 -6.26
CA HIS A 704 22.10 4.98 -5.68
C HIS A 704 21.39 6.13 -6.43
N SER A 705 21.48 7.32 -5.86
CA SER A 705 20.82 8.52 -6.38
C SER A 705 21.59 9.19 -7.52
N LEU A 706 20.84 9.77 -8.46
CA LEU A 706 21.28 10.76 -9.43
C LEU A 706 20.59 12.08 -9.11
N HIS A 707 21.36 13.09 -8.74
CA HIS A 707 20.89 14.43 -8.45
C HIS A 707 21.11 15.33 -9.67
N LEU A 708 20.03 15.80 -10.29
CA LEU A 708 20.06 16.85 -11.31
C LEU A 708 19.84 18.19 -10.61
N ASN A 709 20.93 18.88 -10.29
CA ASN A 709 20.92 20.07 -9.46
C ASN A 709 21.32 21.33 -10.26
N SER A 710 20.83 22.51 -9.90
CA SER A 710 21.23 23.78 -10.52
C SER A 710 21.68 24.83 -9.49
N ALA A 711 22.18 24.37 -8.34
CA ALA A 711 22.49 25.14 -7.13
C ALA A 711 23.65 26.15 -7.21
N ASN A 712 23.94 26.76 -8.36
CA ASN A 712 24.72 27.99 -8.33
C ASN A 712 23.80 29.13 -7.89
N SER A 713 23.99 29.58 -6.64
CA SER A 713 23.21 30.61 -5.94
C SER A 713 23.12 31.98 -6.63
N GLY A 714 23.80 32.16 -7.77
CA GLY A 714 23.73 33.34 -8.63
C GLY A 714 22.94 33.15 -9.93
N HIS A 715 22.49 31.94 -10.28
CA HIS A 715 21.93 31.64 -11.61
C HIS A 715 20.42 31.36 -11.56
N SER A 716 19.70 31.81 -12.58
CA SER A 716 18.35 31.30 -12.89
C SER A 716 18.51 29.85 -13.33
N GLY A 717 17.92 28.89 -12.60
CA GLY A 717 18.11 27.45 -12.86
C GLY A 717 17.94 27.05 -14.33
N HIS A 718 18.62 25.99 -14.74
CA HIS A 718 18.60 25.50 -16.13
C HIS A 718 17.54 24.40 -16.32
N THR A 719 17.17 24.18 -17.58
CA THR A 719 16.22 23.12 -17.98
C THR A 719 16.97 21.99 -18.68
N ASN A 720 16.86 20.77 -18.18
CA ASN A 720 17.38 19.57 -18.84
C ASN A 720 16.45 19.19 -20.01
N GLU A 721 17.01 19.03 -21.21
CA GLU A 721 16.27 18.70 -22.43
C GLU A 721 16.44 17.21 -22.75
N LEU A 722 15.46 16.40 -22.36
CA LEU A 722 15.48 14.94 -22.48
C LEU A 722 14.38 14.44 -23.42
N GLY A 723 14.58 13.24 -23.94
CA GLY A 723 13.57 12.42 -24.61
C GLY A 723 12.69 11.74 -23.58
N SER A 724 12.58 10.41 -23.66
CA SER A 724 11.98 9.59 -22.60
C SER A 724 12.95 9.37 -21.44
N ILE A 725 12.41 9.18 -20.23
CA ILE A 725 13.20 8.96 -19.01
C ILE A 725 12.81 7.62 -18.43
N TYR A 726 13.82 6.79 -18.15
CA TYR A 726 13.67 5.47 -17.56
C TYR A 726 14.49 5.43 -16.27
N ILE A 727 13.82 5.30 -15.14
CA ILE A 727 14.45 5.13 -13.83
C ILE A 727 14.20 3.68 -13.43
N HIS A 728 15.09 2.79 -13.86
CA HIS A 728 14.95 1.35 -13.58
C HIS A 728 15.26 1.06 -12.11
N GLN A 729 16.29 1.72 -11.55
CA GLN A 729 16.74 1.51 -10.17
C GLN A 729 17.26 2.79 -9.51
N GLY A 730 17.14 2.82 -8.19
CA GLY A 730 17.62 3.92 -7.35
C GLY A 730 16.79 5.19 -7.56
N GLU A 731 17.39 6.34 -7.26
CA GLU A 731 16.63 7.59 -7.21
C GLU A 731 17.08 8.57 -8.29
N LEU A 732 16.13 9.27 -8.90
CA LEU A 732 16.38 10.48 -9.68
C LEU A 732 15.82 11.67 -8.90
N HIS A 733 16.71 12.52 -8.41
CA HIS A 733 16.37 13.74 -7.70
C HIS A 733 16.43 14.93 -8.65
N LEU A 734 15.35 15.73 -8.66
CA LEU A 734 15.32 17.03 -9.30
C LEU A 734 15.46 18.08 -8.21
N ASP A 735 16.67 18.61 -8.05
CA ASP A 735 17.04 19.48 -6.94
C ASP A 735 17.17 20.95 -7.33
N GLY A 736 17.08 21.83 -6.34
CA GLY A 736 17.55 23.22 -6.44
C GLY A 736 16.61 24.11 -7.25
N ARG A 737 16.98 24.51 -8.47
CA ARG A 737 16.10 25.19 -9.44
C ARG A 737 16.05 24.45 -10.79
N SER A 738 16.44 23.18 -10.79
CA SER A 738 16.54 22.38 -12.01
C SER A 738 15.14 22.15 -12.56
N ARG A 739 14.99 22.32 -13.87
CA ARG A 739 13.76 21.97 -14.56
C ARG A 739 14.01 20.83 -15.51
N LEU A 740 12.95 20.13 -15.84
CA LEU A 740 12.96 19.05 -16.78
C LEU A 740 11.98 19.34 -17.93
N SER A 741 12.53 19.32 -19.14
CA SER A 741 11.80 19.32 -20.40
C SER A 741 12.03 17.97 -21.06
N SER A 742 11.16 17.02 -20.76
CA SER A 742 11.08 15.76 -21.49
C SER A 742 10.13 15.91 -22.68
N THR A 743 10.41 15.27 -23.81
CA THR A 743 9.45 15.13 -24.93
C THR A 743 8.72 13.78 -24.93
N GLY A 744 9.20 12.83 -24.12
CA GLY A 744 8.68 11.47 -24.03
C GLY A 744 8.00 11.15 -22.70
N THR A 745 7.88 9.85 -22.42
CA THR A 745 7.31 9.31 -21.19
C THR A 745 8.36 9.25 -20.08
N ILE A 746 7.94 9.52 -18.84
CA ILE A 746 8.74 9.25 -17.64
C ILE A 746 8.27 7.93 -17.06
N THR A 747 9.17 6.95 -17.01
CA THR A 747 8.92 5.63 -16.42
C THR A 747 9.74 5.49 -15.15
N VAL A 748 9.07 5.28 -14.03
CA VAL A 748 9.68 5.07 -12.71
C VAL A 748 9.44 3.63 -12.30
N GLY A 749 10.53 2.91 -12.05
CA GLY A 749 10.51 1.48 -11.78
C GLY A 749 10.36 0.65 -13.04
N ASP A 750 10.70 -0.62 -12.87
CA ASP A 750 10.59 -1.67 -13.87
C ASP A 750 10.00 -2.95 -13.27
N GLY A 751 9.49 -2.85 -12.03
CA GLY A 751 8.97 -3.94 -11.22
C GLY A 751 10.01 -4.72 -10.43
N GLY A 752 11.32 -4.55 -10.70
CA GLY A 752 12.34 -5.45 -10.14
C GLY A 752 13.21 -4.91 -9.02
N SER A 753 13.19 -3.61 -8.77
CA SER A 753 13.89 -3.00 -7.64
C SER A 753 13.25 -1.69 -7.25
N TYR A 754 13.64 -1.16 -6.09
CA TYR A 754 13.30 0.19 -5.69
C TYR A 754 13.75 1.20 -6.76
N ALA A 755 12.80 2.04 -7.18
CA ALA A 755 13.07 3.17 -8.04
C ALA A 755 12.20 4.37 -7.66
N ALA A 756 12.80 5.55 -7.60
CA ALA A 756 12.11 6.77 -7.22
C ALA A 756 12.39 7.95 -8.13
N LEU A 757 11.35 8.73 -8.39
CA LEU A 757 11.46 10.11 -8.87
C LEU A 757 11.18 11.04 -7.70
N VAL A 758 12.18 11.82 -7.32
CA VAL A 758 12.10 12.77 -6.20
C VAL A 758 12.02 14.19 -6.76
N LEU A 759 10.92 14.85 -6.45
CA LEU A 759 10.67 16.25 -6.77
C LEU A 759 10.87 17.05 -5.48
N ASP A 760 12.03 17.66 -5.31
CA ASP A 760 12.35 18.45 -4.12
C ASP A 760 11.70 19.86 -4.17
N ASP A 761 11.59 20.52 -3.02
CA ASP A 761 10.96 21.85 -2.92
C ASP A 761 11.71 22.90 -3.76
N HIS A 762 10.97 23.53 -4.67
CA HIS A 762 11.48 24.53 -5.63
C HIS A 762 10.98 25.95 -5.35
N GLY A 763 10.28 26.17 -4.24
CA GLY A 763 9.58 27.41 -3.95
C GLY A 763 8.36 27.64 -4.86
N ALA A 764 7.42 28.45 -4.38
CA ALA A 764 6.10 28.62 -5.01
C ALA A 764 6.15 29.07 -6.48
N GLY A 765 5.40 28.35 -7.35
CA GLY A 765 4.99 28.82 -8.68
C GLY A 765 5.89 28.46 -9.86
N THR A 766 6.92 27.63 -9.66
CA THR A 766 7.81 27.19 -10.75
C THR A 766 7.58 25.72 -11.09
N PRO A 767 7.03 25.38 -12.28
CA PRO A 767 6.87 23.99 -12.66
C PRO A 767 8.25 23.34 -12.90
N ILE A 768 8.54 22.27 -12.16
CA ILE A 768 9.74 21.43 -12.36
C ILE A 768 9.63 20.70 -13.69
N LEU A 769 8.46 20.14 -13.95
CA LEU A 769 8.12 19.40 -15.15
C LEU A 769 7.39 20.35 -16.10
N SER A 770 8.00 20.65 -17.24
CA SER A 770 7.42 21.57 -18.22
C SER A 770 6.43 20.86 -19.14
N GLY A 771 5.18 21.32 -19.17
CA GLY A 771 4.10 20.80 -20.02
C GLY A 771 3.39 19.54 -19.47
N GLN A 772 2.31 19.11 -20.10
CA GLN A 772 1.59 17.87 -19.76
C GLN A 772 2.37 16.65 -20.27
N ARG A 773 2.59 15.65 -19.42
CA ARG A 773 3.45 14.48 -19.71
C ARG A 773 2.83 13.16 -19.29
N ASP A 774 3.32 12.09 -19.89
CA ASP A 774 2.96 10.73 -19.48
C ASP A 774 3.94 10.27 -18.39
N LEU A 775 3.40 9.82 -17.27
CA LEU A 775 4.12 9.25 -16.15
C LEU A 775 3.63 7.82 -15.93
N ARG A 776 4.56 6.87 -15.91
CA ARG A 776 4.29 5.46 -15.61
C ARG A 776 5.02 5.05 -14.36
N LEU A 777 4.29 4.56 -13.36
CA LEU A 777 4.88 3.92 -12.18
C LEU A 777 4.75 2.40 -12.35
N ARG A 778 5.88 1.70 -12.33
CA ARG A 778 5.95 0.25 -12.50
C ARG A 778 6.61 -0.39 -11.28
N GLY A 779 5.81 -0.68 -10.28
CA GLY A 779 6.25 -1.41 -9.08
C GLY A 779 6.16 -2.93 -9.25
N GLY A 780 6.80 -3.67 -8.36
CA GLY A 780 6.76 -5.13 -8.31
C GLY A 780 5.57 -5.67 -7.52
N HIS A 781 5.42 -7.00 -7.51
CA HIS A 781 4.42 -7.69 -6.68
C HIS A 781 4.75 -7.61 -5.17
N ASP A 782 6.03 -7.56 -4.80
CA ASP A 782 6.46 -7.38 -3.41
C ASP A 782 6.67 -5.89 -3.14
N TYR A 783 5.71 -5.29 -2.42
CA TYR A 783 5.74 -3.90 -2.00
C TYR A 783 7.01 -3.51 -1.26
N ALA A 784 7.58 -4.42 -0.46
CA ALA A 784 8.75 -4.14 0.36
C ALA A 784 10.06 -4.17 -0.46
N LYS A 785 10.11 -4.97 -1.53
CA LYS A 785 11.34 -5.15 -2.33
C LYS A 785 11.45 -4.16 -3.49
N ALA A 786 10.36 -3.89 -4.21
CA ALA A 786 10.42 -3.19 -5.50
C ALA A 786 9.29 -2.16 -5.73
N PRO A 787 9.07 -1.20 -4.82
CA PRO A 787 8.07 -0.16 -5.08
C PRO A 787 8.61 0.83 -6.12
N ALA A 788 7.71 1.26 -7.02
CA ALA A 788 7.93 2.46 -7.83
C ALA A 788 7.37 3.66 -7.10
N LEU A 789 8.24 4.61 -6.74
CA LEU A 789 7.92 5.74 -5.90
C LEU A 789 7.96 7.05 -6.68
N ILE A 790 6.93 7.87 -6.56
CA ILE A 790 7.06 9.30 -6.80
C ILE A 790 6.94 10.04 -5.48
N LEU A 791 7.94 10.88 -5.22
CA LEU A 791 8.01 11.69 -4.03
C LEU A 791 7.88 13.15 -4.40
N ILE A 792 6.92 13.82 -3.78
CA ILE A 792 6.54 15.18 -4.11
C ILE A 792 6.75 16.04 -2.88
N GLY A 793 7.73 16.93 -2.96
CA GLY A 793 7.95 18.02 -2.00
C GLY A 793 6.82 19.04 -2.02
N ALA A 794 7.03 20.15 -1.31
CA ALA A 794 6.03 21.21 -1.23
C ALA A 794 5.98 22.07 -2.50
N HIS A 795 4.84 22.76 -2.72
CA HIS A 795 4.67 23.77 -3.77
C HIS A 795 4.72 23.25 -5.21
N HIS A 796 4.25 22.02 -5.45
CA HIS A 796 4.25 21.43 -6.79
C HIS A 796 2.86 21.36 -7.42
N ASP A 797 2.69 21.98 -8.59
CA ASP A 797 1.55 21.76 -9.47
C ASP A 797 1.99 20.83 -10.62
N LEU A 798 1.92 19.52 -10.38
CA LEU A 798 2.27 18.51 -11.36
C LEU A 798 1.10 18.31 -12.32
N ARG A 799 1.31 18.56 -13.62
CA ARG A 799 0.29 18.31 -14.66
C ARG A 799 0.72 17.20 -15.60
N LEU A 800 -0.08 16.14 -15.65
CA LEU A 800 0.15 14.94 -16.42
C LEU A 800 -0.93 14.79 -17.49
N ASN A 801 -0.52 14.31 -18.67
CA ASN A 801 -1.42 13.86 -19.71
C ASN A 801 -1.95 12.45 -19.38
N HIS A 802 -1.07 11.56 -18.93
CA HIS A 802 -1.45 10.22 -18.49
C HIS A 802 -0.63 9.81 -17.27
N LEU A 803 -1.30 9.38 -16.20
CA LEU A 803 -0.70 8.67 -15.09
C LEU A 803 -1.14 7.19 -15.15
N SER A 804 -0.20 6.30 -15.38
CA SER A 804 -0.45 4.85 -15.41
C SER A 804 0.30 4.12 -14.31
N ILE A 805 -0.40 3.23 -13.60
CA ILE A 805 0.16 2.43 -12.51
C ILE A 805 0.13 0.95 -12.88
N SER A 806 1.27 0.27 -12.78
CA SER A 806 1.38 -1.18 -12.88
C SER A 806 2.09 -1.74 -11.64
N GLY A 807 1.64 -2.88 -11.12
CA GLY A 807 2.13 -3.45 -9.86
C GLY A 807 1.94 -2.51 -8.66
N ASN A 808 2.71 -2.71 -7.57
CA ASN A 808 2.55 -1.91 -6.36
C ASN A 808 3.39 -0.63 -6.40
N SER A 809 2.73 0.52 -6.54
CA SER A 809 3.38 1.83 -6.62
C SER A 809 3.02 2.74 -5.46
N VAL A 810 3.87 3.73 -5.18
CA VAL A 810 3.70 4.69 -4.10
C VAL A 810 3.71 6.11 -4.63
N LEU A 811 2.75 6.89 -4.18
CA LEU A 811 2.74 8.34 -4.27
C LEU A 811 2.91 8.91 -2.86
N GLU A 812 4.03 9.57 -2.61
CA GLU A 812 4.34 10.15 -1.31
C GLU A 812 4.39 11.67 -1.40
N PHE A 813 3.60 12.33 -0.56
CA PHE A 813 3.71 13.76 -0.31
C PHE A 813 4.59 14.01 0.91
N ARG A 814 5.70 14.73 0.72
CA ARG A 814 6.51 15.19 1.85
C ARG A 814 5.93 16.47 2.42
N LEU A 815 5.62 16.44 3.72
CA LEU A 815 5.09 17.60 4.41
C LEU A 815 6.12 18.73 4.46
N PRO A 816 5.78 19.96 4.03
CA PRO A 816 6.66 21.10 4.21
C PRO A 816 6.86 21.41 5.70
N VAL A 817 8.09 21.77 6.05
CA VAL A 817 8.39 22.48 7.32
C VAL A 817 7.85 23.92 7.26
N THR A 818 7.70 24.49 6.06
CA THR A 818 7.22 25.85 5.79
C THR A 818 6.12 25.78 4.73
N GLY A 819 4.86 25.98 5.14
CA GLY A 819 3.64 25.61 4.39
C GLY A 819 3.66 25.82 2.87
N GLY A 820 3.12 24.84 2.16
CA GLY A 820 2.97 24.81 0.70
C GLY A 820 2.10 23.65 0.25
N LEU A 821 1.31 23.83 -0.80
CA LEU A 821 0.40 22.81 -1.33
C LEU A 821 1.05 22.08 -2.51
N SER A 822 0.76 20.79 -2.63
CA SER A 822 1.12 20.01 -3.81
C SER A 822 -0.13 19.40 -4.44
N LYS A 823 -0.31 19.65 -5.74
CA LYS A 823 -1.44 19.21 -6.57
C LYS A 823 -0.90 18.37 -7.72
N ILE A 824 -1.53 17.22 -7.96
CA ILE A 824 -1.31 16.42 -9.16
C ILE A 824 -2.57 16.48 -9.99
N TYR A 825 -2.44 16.84 -11.26
CA TYR A 825 -3.49 16.80 -12.27
C TYR A 825 -3.17 15.70 -13.26
N SER A 826 -4.14 14.85 -13.59
CA SER A 826 -4.02 13.86 -14.66
C SER A 826 -5.22 13.91 -15.61
N GLU A 827 -4.97 14.01 -16.91
CA GLU A 827 -6.04 13.95 -17.92
C GLU A 827 -6.55 12.52 -18.13
N VAL A 828 -5.64 11.54 -18.11
CA VAL A 828 -5.95 10.10 -18.14
C VAL A 828 -5.32 9.44 -16.91
N PHE A 829 -6.06 8.59 -16.22
CA PHE A 829 -5.59 7.81 -15.08
C PHE A 829 -5.99 6.36 -15.25
N THR A 830 -5.01 5.45 -15.17
CA THR A 830 -5.24 4.00 -15.32
C THR A 830 -4.40 3.23 -14.32
N ILE A 831 -4.98 2.16 -13.77
CA ILE A 831 -4.26 1.17 -12.96
C ILE A 831 -4.48 -0.19 -13.63
N ASP A 832 -3.41 -0.96 -13.82
CA ASP A 832 -3.51 -2.32 -14.35
C ASP A 832 -4.30 -3.22 -13.38
N PRO A 833 -4.95 -4.32 -13.83
CA PRO A 833 -5.78 -5.16 -12.96
C PRO A 833 -5.08 -5.70 -11.71
N THR A 834 -3.77 -5.88 -11.76
CA THR A 834 -2.93 -6.34 -10.64
C THR A 834 -2.25 -5.19 -9.89
N GLY A 835 -2.35 -3.96 -10.40
CA GLY A 835 -1.70 -2.78 -9.85
C GLY A 835 -2.41 -2.25 -8.60
N ARG A 836 -1.63 -1.62 -7.71
CA ARG A 836 -2.13 -0.89 -6.54
C ARG A 836 -1.36 0.41 -6.38
N LEU A 837 -2.06 1.46 -5.95
CA LEU A 837 -1.46 2.75 -5.64
C LEU A 837 -1.61 3.04 -4.16
N PHE A 838 -0.50 3.14 -3.46
CA PHE A 838 -0.45 3.58 -2.07
C PHE A 838 -0.15 5.08 -2.01
N VAL A 839 -0.99 5.83 -1.31
CA VAL A 839 -0.84 7.27 -1.13
C VAL A 839 -0.40 7.54 0.31
N ARG A 840 0.75 8.20 0.47
CA ARG A 840 1.38 8.50 1.76
C ARG A 840 1.56 9.98 1.99
N GLY A 841 1.62 10.36 3.25
CA GLY A 841 1.81 11.76 3.65
C GLY A 841 0.68 12.68 3.14
N TRP A 842 -0.47 12.11 2.80
CA TRP A 842 -1.64 12.88 2.44
C TRP A 842 -2.12 13.63 3.68
N VAL A 843 -2.22 14.95 3.57
CA VAL A 843 -2.58 15.79 4.71
C VAL A 843 -3.78 16.65 4.40
N GLN A 844 -4.69 16.61 5.36
CA GLN A 844 -5.86 17.46 5.48
C GLN A 844 -5.73 18.30 6.74
N GLU A 845 -4.81 19.27 6.76
CA GLU A 845 -4.70 20.14 7.93
C GLU A 845 -5.50 21.43 7.70
N LEU A 846 -6.69 21.50 8.30
CA LEU A 846 -7.32 22.77 8.68
C LEU A 846 -6.46 23.36 9.81
N ALA A 847 -5.41 24.10 9.46
CA ALA A 847 -4.55 24.73 10.45
C ALA A 847 -5.38 25.70 11.32
N LYS A 848 -5.82 25.24 12.50
CA LYS A 848 -6.38 26.08 13.57
C LYS A 848 -5.22 26.83 14.24
N SER A 849 -4.78 27.90 13.62
CA SER A 849 -3.97 28.92 14.28
C SER A 849 -4.90 30.06 14.69
N GLY A 850 -5.20 30.17 15.99
CA GLY A 850 -5.93 31.25 16.66
C GLY A 850 -6.77 32.21 15.79
N THR A 851 -8.10 32.05 15.82
CA THR A 851 -9.13 32.96 15.26
C THR A 851 -9.08 33.30 13.76
N ASP A 852 -7.99 33.04 13.05
CA ASP A 852 -7.83 33.31 11.62
C ASP A 852 -7.60 32.00 10.86
N TYR A 853 -8.63 31.56 10.14
CA TYR A 853 -8.53 30.50 9.13
C TYR A 853 -7.73 31.04 7.93
N THR A 854 -6.42 31.17 8.05
CA THR A 854 -5.57 31.66 6.95
C THR A 854 -4.71 30.55 6.38
N GLY A 855 -5.34 29.64 5.64
CA GLY A 855 -4.66 28.74 4.72
C GLY A 855 -5.05 27.29 4.90
N ASP A 856 -5.98 26.85 4.06
CA ASP A 856 -6.26 25.44 3.79
C ASP A 856 -4.99 24.72 3.33
N ARG A 857 -4.48 23.75 4.11
CA ARG A 857 -3.33 22.90 3.75
C ARG A 857 -3.84 21.57 3.21
N PHE A 858 -4.17 21.54 1.93
CA PHE A 858 -4.62 20.32 1.25
C PHE A 858 -3.64 19.88 0.16
N THR A 859 -3.21 18.62 0.23
CA THR A 859 -2.61 17.90 -0.91
C THR A 859 -3.72 17.30 -1.78
N HIS A 860 -3.65 17.49 -3.10
CA HIS A 860 -4.74 17.07 -4.00
C HIS A 860 -4.26 16.15 -5.12
N ILE A 861 -5.04 15.10 -5.36
CA ILE A 861 -4.94 14.24 -6.54
C ILE A 861 -6.18 14.49 -7.39
N LEU A 862 -6.00 15.08 -8.57
CA LEU A 862 -7.05 15.56 -9.45
C LEU A 862 -7.03 14.78 -10.76
N VAL A 863 -8.12 14.09 -11.08
CA VAL A 863 -8.26 13.26 -12.28
C VAL A 863 -9.38 13.82 -13.14
N SER A 864 -9.14 13.98 -14.44
CA SER A 864 -10.16 14.53 -15.35
C SER A 864 -11.44 13.68 -15.32
N LYS A 865 -12.60 14.35 -15.37
CA LYS A 865 -13.90 13.67 -15.47
C LYS A 865 -14.05 12.84 -16.76
N THR A 866 -13.18 13.05 -17.75
CA THR A 866 -13.15 12.27 -19.00
C THR A 866 -12.25 11.04 -18.93
N SER A 867 -11.55 10.80 -17.82
CA SER A 867 -10.71 9.60 -17.67
C SER A 867 -11.58 8.33 -17.70
N PRO A 868 -11.27 7.36 -18.56
CA PRO A 868 -12.04 6.12 -18.66
C PRO A 868 -11.84 5.24 -17.42
N GLY A 869 -12.90 4.54 -17.00
CA GLY A 869 -12.80 3.47 -16.00
C GLY A 869 -12.38 3.89 -14.58
N LEU A 870 -12.40 5.18 -14.24
CA LEU A 870 -11.90 5.64 -12.93
C LEU A 870 -12.56 4.90 -11.74
N ASP A 871 -13.86 4.64 -11.82
CA ASP A 871 -14.60 3.89 -10.78
C ASP A 871 -14.12 2.44 -10.63
N ASP A 872 -13.65 1.84 -11.73
CA ASP A 872 -13.14 0.48 -11.75
C ASP A 872 -11.82 0.36 -10.97
N TYR A 873 -11.10 1.48 -10.77
CA TYR A 873 -9.77 1.47 -10.14
C TYR A 873 -9.74 2.03 -8.71
N LEU A 874 -10.81 2.66 -8.21
CA LEU A 874 -10.81 3.31 -6.88
C LEU A 874 -10.46 2.34 -5.74
N HIS A 875 -10.92 1.09 -5.84
CA HIS A 875 -10.65 0.05 -4.85
C HIS A 875 -9.18 -0.42 -4.82
N GLN A 876 -8.38 -0.04 -5.82
CA GLN A 876 -6.94 -0.34 -5.91
C GLN A 876 -6.07 0.80 -5.37
N ILE A 877 -6.67 1.91 -4.94
CA ILE A 877 -5.98 3.07 -4.37
C ILE A 877 -6.21 3.06 -2.85
N TRP A 878 -5.11 3.10 -2.10
CA TRP A 878 -5.13 3.06 -0.64
C TRP A 878 -4.41 4.27 -0.05
N PHE A 879 -5.07 5.00 0.85
CA PHE A 879 -4.46 6.07 1.62
C PHE A 879 -3.95 5.49 2.94
N GLU A 880 -2.66 5.69 3.21
CA GLU A 880 -2.05 5.40 4.50
C GLU A 880 -2.83 6.15 5.60
N ASP A 881 -3.19 5.46 6.68
CA ASP A 881 -4.01 5.94 7.80
C ASP A 881 -5.51 6.24 7.53
N TYR A 882 -5.99 6.18 6.29
CA TYR A 882 -7.37 6.55 5.97
C TYR A 882 -8.16 5.54 5.10
N GLY A 883 -7.53 4.45 4.65
CA GLY A 883 -8.21 3.37 3.95
C GLY A 883 -8.40 3.59 2.43
N PRO A 884 -9.36 2.87 1.81
CA PRO A 884 -9.51 2.84 0.35
C PRO A 884 -10.02 4.18 -0.20
N ALA A 885 -9.70 4.49 -1.46
CA ALA A 885 -10.07 5.77 -2.06
C ALA A 885 -11.55 5.88 -2.45
N LYS A 886 -12.03 7.12 -2.51
CA LYS A 886 -13.25 7.52 -3.22
C LYS A 886 -13.01 8.77 -4.06
N LYS A 887 -13.97 9.12 -4.91
CA LYS A 887 -13.94 10.37 -5.68
C LYS A 887 -14.98 11.38 -5.20
N THR A 888 -14.66 12.67 -5.30
CA THR A 888 -15.56 13.78 -5.02
C THR A 888 -15.37 14.91 -6.04
N GLU A 889 -16.37 15.77 -6.24
CA GLU A 889 -16.26 16.86 -7.22
C GLU A 889 -15.27 17.93 -6.77
N TRP A 890 -14.31 18.28 -7.61
CA TRP A 890 -13.38 19.35 -7.27
C TRP A 890 -14.06 20.73 -7.31
N ALA A 891 -14.00 21.47 -6.19
CA ALA A 891 -14.78 22.69 -6.01
C ALA A 891 -14.28 23.87 -6.86
N GLU A 892 -12.97 23.95 -7.14
CA GLU A 892 -12.39 25.07 -7.90
C GLU A 892 -12.48 24.88 -9.42
N ASP A 893 -12.48 23.62 -9.91
CA ASP A 893 -12.56 23.31 -11.34
C ASP A 893 -13.41 22.04 -11.57
N ASN A 894 -14.61 22.25 -12.09
CA ASN A 894 -15.60 21.19 -12.36
C ASN A 894 -15.15 20.18 -13.43
N ARG A 895 -14.00 20.37 -14.08
CA ARG A 895 -13.43 19.41 -15.05
C ARG A 895 -12.75 18.21 -14.38
N TYR A 896 -12.47 18.29 -13.09
CA TYR A 896 -11.75 17.22 -12.37
C TYR A 896 -12.59 16.61 -11.25
N TRP A 897 -12.40 15.31 -11.06
CA TRP A 897 -12.64 14.61 -9.81
C TRP A 897 -11.43 14.79 -8.90
N GLU A 898 -11.68 14.93 -7.61
CA GLU A 898 -10.67 14.82 -6.57
C GLU A 898 -10.72 13.41 -5.98
N ILE A 899 -9.57 12.75 -5.91
CA ILE A 899 -9.41 11.45 -5.25
C ILE A 899 -9.05 11.70 -3.79
N VAL A 900 -9.86 11.19 -2.89
CA VAL A 900 -9.78 11.41 -1.43
C VAL A 900 -9.93 10.08 -0.68
N PRO A 901 -9.54 10.01 0.59
CA PRO A 901 -9.78 8.80 1.38
C PRO A 901 -11.26 8.45 1.59
N GLY A 902 -11.55 7.17 1.84
CA GLY A 902 -12.90 6.62 1.97
C GLY A 902 -13.72 7.24 3.10
N ASP A 903 -13.09 7.55 4.23
CA ASP A 903 -13.75 8.13 5.41
C ASP A 903 -13.87 9.65 5.35
N PHE A 904 -13.45 10.26 4.24
CA PHE A 904 -13.47 11.70 4.07
C PHE A 904 -14.89 12.28 4.04
N VAL A 905 -15.34 12.90 5.13
CA VAL A 905 -16.59 13.68 5.15
C VAL A 905 -16.25 15.12 4.83
N ARG A 906 -16.69 15.63 3.66
CA ARG A 906 -16.60 17.07 3.39
C ARG A 906 -17.38 17.82 4.48
N PRO A 907 -16.80 18.83 5.15
CA PRO A 907 -17.59 19.69 6.01
C PRO A 907 -18.75 20.24 5.17
N LEU A 908 -19.97 20.03 5.65
CA LEU A 908 -21.21 20.52 5.04
C LEU A 908 -21.06 22.02 4.72
N PRO A 909 -21.74 22.54 3.67
CA PRO A 909 -21.65 23.94 3.27
C PRO A 909 -21.77 24.85 4.49
N GLU A 910 -20.92 25.87 4.58
CA GLU A 910 -20.84 26.74 5.76
C GLU A 910 -22.23 27.20 6.25
N PRO A 911 -22.41 27.43 7.56
CA PRO A 911 -23.65 27.98 8.14
C PRO A 911 -24.19 29.22 7.42
N SER A 912 -23.34 29.97 6.72
CA SER A 912 -23.71 31.11 5.87
C SER A 912 -24.63 30.72 4.69
N THR A 913 -24.49 29.51 4.14
CA THR A 913 -25.34 28.96 3.08
C THR A 913 -26.73 28.60 3.62
N TYR A 914 -26.77 27.94 4.78
CA TYR A 914 -28.02 27.69 5.51
C TYR A 914 -28.68 29.01 5.97
N GLY A 915 -27.89 29.97 6.43
CA GLY A 915 -28.32 31.31 6.79
C GLY A 915 -28.91 32.09 5.61
N ALA A 916 -28.32 31.96 4.42
CA ALA A 916 -28.83 32.59 3.20
C ALA A 916 -30.16 31.95 2.74
N ILE A 917 -30.29 30.63 2.82
CA ILE A 917 -31.54 29.91 2.51
C ILE A 917 -32.64 30.30 3.51
N LEU A 918 -32.32 30.33 4.80
CA LEU A 918 -33.27 30.74 5.84
C LEU A 918 -33.62 32.23 5.76
N ALA A 919 -32.68 33.11 5.42
CA ALA A 919 -32.95 34.52 5.20
C ALA A 919 -33.83 34.74 3.95
N ALA A 920 -33.59 34.01 2.87
CA ALA A 920 -34.43 34.05 1.67
C ALA A 920 -35.86 33.56 1.97
N ALA A 921 -36.00 32.46 2.72
CA ALA A 921 -37.29 31.96 3.18
C ALA A 921 -38.01 32.98 4.09
N GLY A 922 -37.27 33.61 5.01
CA GLY A 922 -37.79 34.67 5.89
C GLY A 922 -38.29 35.90 5.12
N ILE A 923 -37.52 36.37 4.12
CA ILE A 923 -37.92 37.47 3.24
C ILE A 923 -39.17 37.09 2.43
N GLY A 924 -39.22 35.86 1.89
CA GLY A 924 -40.37 35.33 1.17
C GLY A 924 -41.65 35.30 2.03
N LEU A 925 -41.54 34.87 3.29
CA LEU A 925 -42.66 34.80 4.23
C LEU A 925 -43.20 36.20 4.59
N VAL A 926 -42.31 37.18 4.78
CA VAL A 926 -42.68 38.58 5.03
C VAL A 926 -43.36 39.21 3.81
N ALA A 927 -42.85 38.96 2.61
CA ALA A 927 -43.46 39.42 1.36
C ALA A 927 -44.86 38.82 1.17
N TRP A 928 -45.04 37.53 1.45
CA TRP A 928 -46.33 36.84 1.40
C TRP A 928 -47.34 37.43 2.40
N ARG A 929 -46.92 37.65 3.66
CA ARG A 929 -47.76 38.28 4.69
C ARG A 929 -48.23 39.68 4.30
N LYS A 930 -47.34 40.51 3.74
CA LYS A 930 -47.69 41.86 3.24
C LYS A 930 -48.67 41.80 2.07
N ARG A 931 -48.54 40.82 1.18
CA ARG A 931 -49.47 40.62 0.05
C ARG A 931 -50.86 40.24 0.55
N ARG A 932 -50.95 39.38 1.57
CA ARG A 932 -52.21 38.97 2.20
C ARG A 932 -52.89 40.11 2.97
N ALA A 933 -52.11 40.96 3.64
CA ALA A 933 -52.63 42.16 4.31
C ALA A 933 -53.17 43.20 3.32
N ARG A 934 -52.54 43.36 2.15
CA ARG A 934 -53.06 44.21 1.06
C ARG A 934 -54.34 43.63 0.47
N ALA A 935 -54.40 42.33 0.21
CA ALA A 935 -55.62 41.67 -0.25
C ALA A 935 -56.77 41.84 0.76
N ALA A 936 -56.51 41.73 2.06
CA ALA A 936 -57.50 41.98 3.11
C ALA A 936 -57.94 43.45 3.21
N ALA A 937 -57.04 44.41 2.95
CA ALA A 937 -57.37 45.83 2.88
C ALA A 937 -58.24 46.16 1.66
N ASP A 938 -57.93 45.58 0.50
CA ASP A 938 -58.72 45.74 -0.72
C ASP A 938 -60.11 45.12 -0.57
N THR A 939 -60.24 44.02 0.17
CA THR A 939 -61.54 43.39 0.47
C THR A 939 -62.39 44.25 1.43
N ARG A 940 -61.77 45.01 2.35
CA ARG A 940 -62.49 45.97 3.21
C ARG A 940 -62.94 47.22 2.45
N LEU A 941 -62.22 47.63 1.40
CA LEU A 941 -62.66 48.69 0.49
C LEU A 941 -63.78 48.23 -0.45
N ALA A 942 -63.84 46.94 -0.79
CA ALA A 942 -64.91 46.35 -1.60
C ALA A 942 -66.23 46.17 -0.83
N ASN A 943 -66.18 45.91 0.49
CA ASN A 943 -67.38 45.77 1.35
C ASN A 943 -67.86 47.10 1.98
N GLY A 944 -67.23 48.22 1.63
CA GLY A 944 -67.58 49.57 2.08
C GLY A 944 -68.28 50.42 1.02
N ARG A 945 -68.96 49.79 0.05
CA ARG A 945 -69.83 50.43 -0.94
C ARG A 945 -71.19 49.75 -0.99
#